data_AF-A0AA48I226-F1
#
_entry.id   AF-A0AA48I226-F1
#
_cell.length_a   1.000
_cell.length_b   1.000
_cell.length_c   1.000
_cell.angle_alpha   90.00
_cell.angle_beta   90.00
_cell.angle_gamma   90.00
#
_symmetry.space_group_name_H-M   'P 1'
#
loop_
_entity.id
_entity.type
_entity.pdbx_description
1 polymer ?
#
loop_
_entity_poly.entity_id
_entity_poly.type
_entity_poly.pdbx_seq_one_letter_code
_entity_poly.pdbx_strand_id
1 'polypeptide(L)'
;MMAQRRNNNNHININMDRREGSSRYTSGIPRNSTTRPAARTPLTSSTLRTPLTSSTLGKRGAADAGMRDDTASVRKSLASSQLRTTTLERRVLELEQQVADKDRIAAELRAENARLENERHQLYESETRRKNDIDEQVRSWTAEKAEYDAKLSKYRSQANKVSAVFEEQDSNIANLRRSYNRVQRDLREKEVLYTGRIKELESERDKLHKYEQRSQHLAIEVEVLRRKVDAKRDRSPGRADDGMPNENRRQSVSLQSQQSKIDQLQGEVFDLRRWKKDAEGRERQVVEDKAKLRRQVQALEDEVIRLRHERDSLTQTFKGASSDEVTQLQVQLAAKDELYQELAAKYESTNAELDDSRRRTAQLSDDSIAAILELKGRVHSLERAQRNASEGQRYAEARVEGLKRELEAARLGPGGEGPWGNKMRALEAAVAEYKGALDAFQDEAAEVEARVARGAGLVKASAFEEAEARVSKLESERAELAATVEELTKANTALDADIAELMRRVASGEYNTERERVLELRDNPAARVHAVRRAQLDDLQTENAALLTRLKELDIAPSEGGTGLVPRASYDRLEKERDAAAAAHEKRLLRLKEIFGLKSREFLEAVYSLLGWRIKFEENGGELRLTSMYAPKGKMGLTLKFTSDEGHFGTMHMSGAMKRGLEEAHQFWVVERQSIPGFLAQVTTEMFEKTTFGRAAGYVGLGVEQ
;
A
#
# COMPACT_ATOMS: atom_id res chain seq x y z
N MET A 1 -28.88 5.25 46.61
CA MET A 1 -29.02 3.83 47.03
C MET A 1 -28.04 3.01 46.19
N MET A 2 -26.83 2.81 46.70
CA MET A 2 -26.39 1.54 47.30
C MET A 2 -26.52 0.34 46.34
N ALA A 3 -25.42 -0.04 45.68
CA ALA A 3 -24.82 -1.38 45.81
C ALA A 3 -23.63 -1.57 44.83
N GLN A 4 -22.45 -1.62 45.44
CA GLN A 4 -21.32 -2.49 45.13
C GLN A 4 -20.81 -2.64 43.68
N ARG A 5 -19.75 -1.88 43.43
CA ARG A 5 -18.55 -2.33 42.72
C ARG A 5 -18.15 -3.75 43.14
N ARG A 6 -18.02 -4.67 42.18
CA ARG A 6 -17.09 -5.81 42.26
C ARG A 6 -16.15 -5.76 41.06
N ASN A 7 -14.93 -5.34 41.36
CA ASN A 7 -13.73 -5.59 40.57
C ASN A 7 -13.60 -7.10 40.32
N ASN A 8 -13.37 -7.48 39.07
CA ASN A 8 -12.63 -8.70 38.76
C ASN A 8 -11.44 -8.32 37.87
N ASN A 9 -10.34 -8.02 38.57
CA ASN A 9 -8.98 -8.10 38.07
C ASN A 9 -8.66 -9.57 37.81
N ASN A 10 -8.28 -9.92 36.59
CA ASN A 10 -7.44 -11.11 36.36
C ASN A 10 -6.09 -10.63 35.84
N HIS A 11 -5.22 -10.30 36.80
CA HIS A 11 -3.77 -10.30 36.63
C HIS A 11 -3.31 -11.75 36.54
N ILE A 12 -2.64 -12.12 35.45
CA ILE A 12 -1.67 -13.22 35.48
C ILE A 12 -0.31 -12.56 35.73
N ASN A 13 0.01 -12.41 37.02
CA ASN A 13 1.34 -12.09 37.51
C ASN A 13 2.17 -13.38 37.50
N ILE A 14 3.14 -13.50 36.61
CA ILE A 14 4.23 -14.46 36.79
C ILE A 14 5.32 -13.71 37.55
N ASN A 15 5.26 -13.83 38.87
CA ASN A 15 6.30 -13.38 39.79
C ASN A 15 7.47 -14.37 39.67
N MET A 16 8.56 -13.98 38.99
CA MET A 16 9.85 -14.65 39.14
C MET A 16 10.48 -14.14 40.44
N ASP A 17 10.32 -14.91 41.51
CA ASP A 17 11.06 -14.71 42.75
C ASP A 17 12.53 -15.11 42.51
N ARG A 18 13.37 -14.09 42.32
CA ARG A 18 14.80 -14.17 42.63
C ARG A 18 14.95 -14.26 44.14
N ARG A 19 15.41 -15.41 44.65
CA ARG A 19 16.20 -15.43 45.88
C ARG A 19 17.47 -16.24 45.70
N GLU A 20 18.54 -15.52 46.01
CA GLU A 20 19.93 -15.91 46.12
C GLU A 20 20.12 -16.95 47.22
N GLY A 21 21.07 -17.86 47.00
CA GLY A 21 21.43 -18.94 47.91
C GLY A 21 22.72 -19.62 47.47
N SER A 22 23.83 -18.90 47.66
CA SER A 22 25.22 -19.33 47.49
C SER A 22 25.56 -20.66 48.21
N SER A 23 26.16 -21.61 47.50
CA SER A 23 27.36 -22.30 48.02
C SER A 23 28.16 -23.00 46.92
N ARG A 24 29.47 -22.78 47.00
CA ARG A 24 30.56 -23.11 46.08
C ARG A 24 30.85 -24.61 46.07
N TYR A 25 31.22 -25.16 44.92
CA TYR A 25 32.44 -25.97 44.78
C TYR A 25 32.94 -25.87 43.33
N THR A 26 34.09 -25.22 43.20
CA THR A 26 34.86 -25.06 41.97
C THR A 26 35.92 -26.15 41.91
N SER A 27 36.10 -26.82 40.77
CA SER A 27 37.42 -27.33 40.40
C SER A 27 37.65 -27.05 38.92
N GLY A 28 38.51 -26.07 38.69
CA GLY A 28 38.97 -25.67 37.37
C GLY A 28 40.07 -26.59 36.88
N ILE A 29 40.02 -26.88 35.59
CA ILE A 29 41.13 -27.38 34.80
C ILE A 29 42.09 -26.21 34.55
N PRO A 30 43.41 -26.44 34.55
CA PRO A 30 44.25 -25.74 33.60
C PRO A 30 45.14 -26.70 32.79
N ARG A 31 45.31 -26.32 31.53
CA ARG A 31 46.32 -26.82 30.59
C ARG A 31 47.65 -26.10 30.80
N ASN A 32 48.75 -26.83 30.62
CA ASN A 32 50.01 -26.46 29.96
C ASN A 32 51.02 -27.58 30.24
N SER A 33 52.09 -27.86 29.50
CA SER A 33 52.50 -27.76 28.09
C SER A 33 53.99 -28.17 28.10
N THR A 34 54.43 -28.91 27.07
CA THR A 34 55.80 -28.90 26.49
C THR A 34 56.97 -29.70 27.15
N THR A 35 57.57 -30.55 26.28
CA THR A 35 59.01 -30.85 26.06
C THR A 35 59.84 -31.82 26.95
N ARG A 36 60.20 -32.98 26.34
CA ARG A 36 61.49 -33.75 26.22
C ARG A 36 62.75 -33.28 26.99
N PRO A 37 63.86 -34.09 27.14
CA PRO A 37 64.21 -35.41 26.53
C PRO A 37 64.95 -36.43 27.46
N ALA A 38 65.42 -37.52 26.83
CA ALA A 38 66.19 -38.68 27.30
C ALA A 38 67.51 -38.44 28.09
N ALA A 39 67.91 -39.41 28.94
CA ALA A 39 69.05 -40.35 28.73
C ALA A 39 69.74 -40.84 30.03
N ARG A 40 70.01 -42.17 30.07
CA ARG A 40 71.19 -42.91 30.60
C ARG A 40 71.65 -42.82 32.09
N THR A 41 71.49 -43.96 32.80
CA THR A 41 72.45 -44.73 33.69
C THR A 41 73.15 -44.03 34.88
N PRO A 42 73.80 -44.74 35.85
CA PRO A 42 73.74 -46.14 36.34
C PRO A 42 73.71 -46.29 37.91
N LEU A 43 73.61 -47.56 38.38
CA LEU A 43 74.15 -48.19 39.62
C LEU A 43 74.08 -47.45 40.98
N THR A 44 73.52 -48.11 42.02
CA THR A 44 74.27 -48.63 43.21
C THR A 44 73.36 -49.34 44.23
N SER A 45 73.80 -50.55 44.61
CA SER A 45 73.71 -51.27 45.90
C SER A 45 72.81 -50.82 47.06
N SER A 46 72.10 -51.78 47.66
CA SER A 46 72.21 -52.17 49.08
C SER A 46 71.40 -53.45 49.35
N THR A 47 72.00 -54.65 49.30
CA THR A 47 72.38 -55.48 50.46
C THR A 47 71.44 -55.44 51.67
N LEU A 48 70.66 -56.51 51.88
CA LEU A 48 70.54 -57.18 53.18
C LEU A 48 70.58 -58.70 52.96
N ARG A 49 71.75 -59.26 53.27
CA ARG A 49 72.04 -60.68 53.50
C ARG A 49 72.02 -60.88 55.01
N THR A 50 71.42 -61.96 55.50
CA THR A 50 71.85 -62.68 56.72
C THR A 50 71.28 -64.11 56.72
N PRO A 51 71.95 -65.06 57.39
CA PRO A 51 72.42 -66.26 56.70
C PRO A 51 71.88 -67.58 57.25
N LEU A 52 71.97 -68.60 56.39
CA LEU A 52 72.06 -70.01 56.78
C LEU A 52 73.32 -70.20 57.65
N THR A 53 73.14 -70.59 58.91
CA THR A 53 74.23 -71.03 59.78
C THR A 53 74.45 -72.53 59.65
N SER A 54 75.74 -72.85 59.55
CA SER A 54 76.34 -74.12 59.24
C SER A 54 76.32 -75.11 60.39
N SER A 55 76.47 -76.37 59.99
CA SER A 55 77.11 -77.46 60.72
C SER A 55 78.04 -77.06 61.87
N THR A 56 77.81 -77.67 63.04
CA THR A 56 78.87 -77.95 64.01
C THR A 56 78.79 -79.41 64.44
N LEU A 57 79.71 -80.20 63.89
CA LEU A 57 80.14 -81.51 64.39
C LEU A 57 80.80 -81.31 65.76
N GLY A 58 80.16 -81.77 66.83
CA GLY A 58 80.74 -81.89 68.17
C GLY A 58 81.32 -83.30 68.38
N LYS A 59 82.64 -83.39 68.60
CA LYS A 59 83.39 -84.60 68.91
C LYS A 59 83.28 -84.97 70.42
N ARG A 60 82.97 -86.25 70.66
CA ARG A 60 83.41 -87.19 71.73
C ARG A 60 83.36 -86.76 73.21
N GLY A 61 82.64 -87.58 74.00
CA GLY A 61 83.06 -88.03 75.34
C GLY A 61 83.17 -89.55 75.33
N ALA A 62 84.35 -90.08 75.65
CA ALA A 62 84.64 -91.51 75.77
C ALA A 62 84.76 -91.86 77.26
N ALA A 63 83.86 -92.72 77.74
CA ALA A 63 83.85 -93.55 78.94
C ALA A 63 82.37 -93.93 79.09
N ASP A 64 81.93 -95.13 78.77
CA ASP A 64 82.14 -96.29 79.63
C ASP A 64 81.86 -97.57 78.83
N ALA A 65 82.70 -98.58 79.05
CA ALA A 65 82.61 -99.87 78.42
C ALA A 65 81.61 -100.73 79.21
N GLY A 66 80.37 -100.82 78.71
CA GLY A 66 79.37 -101.75 79.20
C GLY A 66 78.81 -102.59 78.07
N MET A 67 79.56 -103.61 77.65
CA MET A 67 79.06 -104.69 76.80
C MET A 67 77.87 -105.37 77.49
N ARG A 68 76.66 -105.13 76.99
CA ARG A 68 75.53 -106.06 77.08
C ARG A 68 74.76 -106.05 75.75
N ASP A 69 74.75 -107.21 75.11
CA ASP A 69 74.02 -107.50 73.88
C ASP A 69 72.50 -107.29 74.05
N ASP A 70 71.95 -106.23 73.46
CA ASP A 70 70.50 -106.06 73.31
C ASP A 70 70.14 -105.77 71.83
N THR A 71 70.12 -106.83 71.03
CA THR A 71 69.69 -106.83 69.61
C THR A 71 68.27 -106.30 69.37
N ALA A 72 67.49 -106.06 70.44
CA ALA A 72 66.16 -105.47 70.41
C ALA A 72 66.18 -103.94 70.28
N SER A 73 67.16 -103.24 70.88
CA SER A 73 67.23 -101.78 70.88
C SER A 73 67.62 -101.22 69.50
N VAL A 74 68.56 -101.88 68.83
CA VAL A 74 68.98 -101.53 67.45
C VAL A 74 67.85 -101.75 66.45
N ARG A 75 67.09 -102.85 66.56
CA ARG A 75 65.91 -103.11 65.72
C ARG A 75 64.80 -102.07 65.94
N LYS A 76 64.59 -101.61 67.18
CA LYS A 76 63.61 -100.57 67.51
C LYS A 76 64.04 -99.19 67.00
N SER A 77 65.34 -98.87 67.03
CA SER A 77 65.90 -97.67 66.42
C SER A 77 65.78 -97.69 64.89
N LEU A 78 66.06 -98.83 64.25
CA LEU A 78 65.93 -98.98 62.80
C LEU A 78 64.46 -98.91 62.35
N ALA A 79 63.55 -99.60 63.05
CA ALA A 79 62.12 -99.55 62.76
C ALA A 79 61.53 -98.13 62.96
N SER A 80 61.96 -97.40 64.00
CA SER A 80 61.54 -96.01 64.20
C SER A 80 62.12 -95.05 63.16
N SER A 81 63.33 -95.31 62.65
CA SER A 81 63.88 -94.58 61.50
C SER A 81 63.12 -94.89 60.21
N GLN A 82 62.76 -96.15 59.96
CA GLN A 82 61.99 -96.56 58.79
C GLN A 82 60.56 -95.99 58.80
N LEU A 83 59.93 -95.92 59.98
CA LEU A 83 58.65 -95.22 60.13
C LEU A 83 58.77 -93.71 59.87
N ARG A 84 59.87 -93.08 60.30
CA ARG A 84 60.12 -91.66 60.00
C ARG A 84 60.42 -91.42 58.53
N THR A 85 61.15 -92.31 57.85
CA THR A 85 61.40 -92.16 56.40
C THR A 85 60.11 -92.32 55.62
N THR A 86 59.29 -93.32 55.94
CA THR A 86 57.99 -93.52 55.27
C THR A 86 57.00 -92.38 55.53
N THR A 87 56.98 -91.79 56.73
CA THR A 87 56.15 -90.59 56.99
C THR A 87 56.68 -89.35 56.26
N LEU A 88 58.00 -89.18 56.17
CA LEU A 88 58.61 -88.10 55.38
C LEU A 88 58.37 -88.29 53.88
N GLU A 89 58.50 -89.51 53.35
CA GLU A 89 58.19 -89.85 51.95
C GLU A 89 56.72 -89.55 51.63
N ARG A 90 55.80 -89.95 52.51
CA ARG A 90 54.38 -89.60 52.37
C ARG A 90 54.16 -88.09 52.40
N ARG A 91 54.87 -87.35 53.25
CA ARG A 91 54.77 -85.89 53.33
C ARG A 91 55.38 -85.20 52.11
N VAL A 92 56.46 -85.74 51.54
CA VAL A 92 57.07 -85.27 50.29
C VAL A 92 56.09 -85.48 49.14
N LEU A 93 55.49 -86.67 49.01
CA LEU A 93 54.46 -86.94 47.99
C LEU A 93 53.24 -86.02 48.12
N GLU A 94 52.79 -85.75 49.34
CA GLU A 94 51.68 -84.82 49.59
C GLU A 94 52.04 -83.37 49.20
N LEU A 95 53.27 -82.93 49.48
CA LEU A 95 53.77 -81.62 49.07
C LEU A 95 53.97 -81.54 47.54
N GLU A 96 54.46 -82.60 46.90
CA GLU A 96 54.60 -82.70 45.45
C GLU A 96 53.24 -82.61 44.76
N GLN A 97 52.22 -83.29 45.29
CA GLN A 97 50.83 -83.15 44.82
C GLN A 97 50.32 -81.72 45.00
N GLN A 98 50.53 -81.09 46.16
CA GLN A 98 50.14 -79.70 46.39
C GLN A 98 50.85 -78.71 45.48
N VAL A 99 52.12 -78.95 45.13
CA VAL A 99 52.87 -78.13 44.17
C VAL A 99 52.29 -78.33 42.76
N ALA A 100 52.05 -79.57 42.35
CA ALA A 100 51.45 -79.86 41.04
C ALA A 100 50.06 -79.24 40.88
N ASP A 101 49.21 -79.28 41.92
CA ASP A 101 47.89 -78.65 41.90
C ASP A 101 47.97 -77.13 41.86
N LYS A 102 48.91 -76.53 42.61
CA LYS A 102 49.18 -75.08 42.54
C LYS A 102 49.70 -74.66 41.17
N ASP A 103 50.56 -75.46 40.54
CA ASP A 103 51.09 -75.19 39.21
C ASP A 103 50.00 -75.29 38.13
N ARG A 104 49.07 -76.25 38.27
CA ARG A 104 47.86 -76.34 37.43
C ARG A 104 46.99 -75.10 37.56
N ILE A 105 46.65 -74.70 38.79
CA ILE A 105 45.86 -73.48 39.05
C ILE A 105 46.59 -72.24 38.52
N ALA A 106 47.91 -72.14 38.70
CA ALA A 106 48.70 -71.03 38.18
C ALA A 106 48.76 -71.03 36.65
N ALA A 107 48.76 -72.18 35.98
CA ALA A 107 48.67 -72.26 34.52
C ALA A 107 47.29 -71.84 34.01
N GLU A 108 46.21 -72.28 34.68
CA GLU A 108 44.84 -71.87 34.37
C GLU A 108 44.65 -70.36 34.52
N LEU A 109 45.10 -69.79 35.65
CA LEU A 109 45.04 -68.34 35.88
C LEU A 109 45.89 -67.54 34.88
N ARG A 110 47.02 -68.07 34.41
CA ARG A 110 47.83 -67.42 33.35
C ARG A 110 47.11 -67.45 32.00
N ALA A 111 46.48 -68.58 31.65
CA ALA A 111 45.69 -68.69 30.43
C ALA A 111 44.46 -67.78 30.47
N GLU A 112 43.79 -67.69 31.61
CA GLU A 112 42.66 -66.78 31.82
C GLU A 112 43.09 -65.31 31.75
N ASN A 113 44.19 -64.91 32.40
CA ASN A 113 44.72 -63.55 32.28
C ASN A 113 45.09 -63.19 30.83
N ALA A 114 45.75 -64.09 30.09
CA ALA A 114 46.07 -63.87 28.69
C ALA A 114 44.80 -63.70 27.83
N ARG A 115 43.74 -64.46 28.13
CA ARG A 115 42.44 -64.30 27.47
C ARG A 115 41.81 -62.94 27.79
N LEU A 116 41.77 -62.54 29.07
CA LEU A 116 41.22 -61.26 29.50
C LEU A 116 42.01 -60.07 28.94
N GLU A 117 43.35 -60.17 28.83
CA GLU A 117 44.18 -59.15 28.21
C GLU A 117 43.86 -58.99 26.71
N ASN A 118 43.71 -60.11 25.99
CA ASN A 118 43.30 -60.09 24.59
C ASN A 118 41.89 -59.52 24.39
N GLU A 119 40.93 -59.91 25.24
CA GLU A 119 39.57 -59.35 25.22
C GLU A 119 39.60 -57.84 25.50
N ARG A 120 40.40 -57.39 26.48
CA ARG A 120 40.59 -55.96 26.78
C ARG A 120 41.20 -55.20 25.58
N HIS A 121 42.20 -55.78 24.92
CA HIS A 121 42.82 -55.18 23.73
C HIS A 121 41.84 -55.06 22.57
N GLN A 122 41.06 -56.11 22.29
CA GLN A 122 40.03 -56.08 21.25
C GLN A 122 38.93 -55.05 21.56
N LEU A 123 38.49 -54.96 22.82
CA LEU A 123 37.52 -53.95 23.24
C LEU A 123 38.08 -52.54 23.03
N TYR A 124 39.31 -52.27 23.47
CA TYR A 124 39.96 -50.97 23.30
C TYR A 124 40.11 -50.58 21.82
N GLU A 125 40.54 -51.52 20.97
CA GLU A 125 40.61 -51.27 19.52
C GLU A 125 39.23 -51.00 18.92
N SER A 126 38.20 -51.75 19.33
CA SER A 126 36.83 -51.56 18.85
C SER A 126 36.27 -50.20 19.28
N GLU A 127 36.54 -49.76 20.51
CA GLU A 127 36.14 -48.44 21.00
C GLU A 127 36.88 -47.31 20.29
N THR A 128 38.18 -47.49 20.03
CA THR A 128 38.99 -46.51 19.32
C THR A 128 38.53 -46.35 17.87
N ARG A 129 38.23 -47.46 17.18
CA ARG A 129 37.64 -47.42 15.83
C ARG A 129 36.29 -46.71 15.84
N ARG A 130 35.39 -47.07 16.77
CA ARG A 130 34.08 -46.38 16.92
C ARG A 130 34.24 -44.88 17.17
N LYS A 131 35.19 -44.46 18.02
CA LYS A 131 35.46 -43.04 18.26
C LYS A 131 35.95 -42.33 17.00
N ASN A 132 36.88 -42.95 16.26
CA ASN A 132 37.38 -42.38 15.02
C ASN A 132 36.26 -42.28 13.96
N ASP A 133 35.42 -43.30 13.81
CA ASP A 133 34.28 -43.28 12.87
C ASP A 133 33.29 -42.17 13.24
N ILE A 134 33.02 -41.97 14.54
CA ILE A 134 32.16 -40.88 15.02
C ILE A 134 32.82 -39.52 14.75
N ASP A 135 34.11 -39.36 15.03
CA ASP A 135 34.84 -38.11 14.79
C ASP A 135 34.89 -37.76 13.29
N GLU A 136 35.03 -38.75 12.42
CA GLU A 136 34.97 -38.58 10.96
C GLU A 136 33.57 -38.16 10.50
N GLN A 137 32.52 -38.79 11.01
CA GLN A 137 31.12 -38.39 10.73
C GLN A 137 30.80 -36.98 11.23
N VAL A 138 31.29 -36.61 12.42
CA VAL A 138 31.12 -35.25 12.95
C VAL A 138 31.85 -34.26 12.05
N ARG A 139 33.08 -34.57 11.61
CA ARG A 139 33.83 -33.70 10.69
C ARG A 139 33.11 -33.53 9.35
N SER A 140 32.64 -34.61 8.73
CA SER A 140 31.91 -34.52 7.46
C SER A 140 30.62 -33.70 7.63
N TRP A 141 29.86 -33.94 8.69
CA TRP A 141 28.64 -33.18 8.98
C TRP A 141 28.92 -31.69 9.25
N THR A 142 30.01 -31.36 9.96
CA THR A 142 30.40 -29.95 10.15
C THR A 142 30.82 -29.26 8.85
N ALA A 143 31.49 -29.97 7.96
CA ALA A 143 31.87 -29.45 6.64
C ALA A 143 30.64 -29.21 5.77
N GLU A 144 29.73 -30.18 5.69
CA GLU A 144 28.45 -30.05 4.97
C GLU A 144 27.62 -28.89 5.53
N LYS A 145 27.52 -28.76 6.86
CA LYS A 145 26.81 -27.66 7.50
C LYS A 145 27.43 -26.30 7.14
N ALA A 146 28.76 -26.18 7.15
CA ALA A 146 29.44 -24.94 6.75
C ALA A 146 29.18 -24.59 5.28
N GLU A 147 29.13 -25.58 4.38
CA GLU A 147 28.75 -25.35 2.98
C GLU A 147 27.29 -24.86 2.84
N TYR A 148 26.36 -25.46 3.58
CA TYR A 148 24.96 -25.03 3.58
C TYR A 148 24.79 -23.62 4.16
N ASP A 149 25.50 -23.29 5.23
CA ASP A 149 25.49 -21.95 5.82
C ASP A 149 26.06 -20.90 4.84
N ALA A 150 27.12 -21.24 4.10
CA ALA A 150 27.67 -20.40 3.05
C ALA A 150 26.68 -20.19 1.88
N LYS A 151 26.00 -21.26 1.44
CA LYS A 151 24.95 -21.17 0.41
C LYS A 151 23.78 -20.32 0.90
N LEU A 152 23.34 -20.49 2.15
CA LEU A 152 22.26 -19.72 2.75
C LEU A 152 22.62 -18.23 2.86
N SER A 153 23.85 -17.91 3.25
CA SER A 153 24.37 -16.53 3.26
C SER A 153 24.35 -15.92 1.86
N LYS A 154 24.79 -16.67 0.83
CA LYS A 154 24.74 -16.24 -0.57
C LYS A 154 23.31 -15.98 -1.02
N TYR A 155 22.36 -16.89 -0.76
CA TYR A 155 20.95 -16.70 -1.13
C TYR A 155 20.32 -15.53 -0.39
N ARG A 156 20.61 -15.33 0.90
CA ARG A 156 20.16 -14.14 1.65
C ARG A 156 20.71 -12.84 1.04
N SER A 157 21.99 -12.82 0.66
CA SER A 157 22.58 -11.65 -0.01
C SER A 157 21.93 -11.36 -1.37
N GLN A 158 21.57 -12.40 -2.13
CA GLN A 158 20.86 -12.27 -3.39
C GLN A 158 19.42 -11.79 -3.18
N ALA A 159 18.72 -12.32 -2.19
CA ALA A 159 17.37 -11.87 -1.82
C ALA A 159 17.37 -10.39 -1.41
N ASN A 160 18.33 -9.96 -0.59
CA ASN A 160 18.47 -8.55 -0.21
C ASN A 160 18.75 -7.64 -1.41
N LYS A 161 19.58 -8.08 -2.37
CA LYS A 161 19.83 -7.33 -3.61
C LYS A 161 18.57 -7.19 -4.45
N VAL A 162 17.80 -8.26 -4.61
CA VAL A 162 16.53 -8.23 -5.35
C VAL A 162 15.50 -7.34 -4.64
N SER A 163 15.39 -7.42 -3.32
CA SER A 163 14.52 -6.54 -2.54
C SER A 163 14.90 -5.07 -2.68
N ALA A 164 16.20 -4.74 -2.64
CA ALA A 164 16.68 -3.38 -2.82
C ALA A 164 16.33 -2.82 -4.21
N VAL A 165 16.49 -3.63 -5.27
CA VAL A 165 16.09 -3.24 -6.63
C VAL A 165 14.57 -3.04 -6.73
N PHE A 166 13.78 -3.88 -6.06
CA PHE A 166 12.33 -3.74 -6.02
C PHE A 166 11.90 -2.45 -5.31
N GLU A 167 12.49 -2.14 -4.16
CA GLU A 167 12.24 -0.89 -3.43
C GLU A 167 12.63 0.35 -4.26
N GLU A 168 13.74 0.28 -5.01
CA GLU A 168 14.15 1.34 -5.92
C GLU A 168 13.13 1.52 -7.06
N GLN A 169 12.67 0.43 -7.69
CA GLN A 169 11.64 0.46 -8.73
C GLN A 169 10.31 1.01 -8.21
N ASP A 170 9.87 0.61 -7.02
CA ASP A 170 8.67 1.14 -6.37
C ASP A 170 8.78 2.66 -6.12
N SER A 171 9.95 3.12 -5.67
CA SER A 171 10.20 4.55 -5.48
C SER A 171 10.15 5.32 -6.81
N ASN A 172 10.67 4.74 -7.89
CA ASN A 172 10.63 5.31 -9.23
C ASN A 172 9.20 5.37 -9.79
N ILE A 173 8.41 4.30 -9.60
CA ILE A 173 6.99 4.26 -9.98
C ILE A 173 6.19 5.31 -9.17
N ALA A 174 6.45 5.44 -7.87
CA ALA A 174 5.80 6.44 -7.04
C ALA A 174 6.13 7.88 -7.49
N ASN A 175 7.40 8.15 -7.84
CA ASN A 175 7.83 9.45 -8.36
C ASN A 175 7.21 9.74 -9.73
N LEU A 176 7.18 8.75 -10.63
CA LEU A 176 6.56 8.90 -11.95
C LEU A 176 5.05 9.13 -11.84
N ARG A 177 4.36 8.43 -10.93
CA ARG A 177 2.94 8.68 -10.61
C ARG A 177 2.70 10.09 -10.07
N ARG A 178 3.57 10.60 -9.19
CA ARG A 178 3.47 11.99 -8.70
C ARG A 178 3.65 12.99 -9.83
N SER A 179 4.63 12.77 -10.71
CA SER A 179 4.85 13.61 -11.89
C SER A 179 3.65 13.60 -12.84
N TYR A 180 3.15 12.40 -13.17
CA TYR A 180 1.95 12.23 -13.99
C TYR A 180 0.73 12.95 -13.41
N ASN A 181 0.47 12.78 -12.11
CA ASN A 181 -0.64 13.46 -11.44
C ASN A 181 -0.48 14.98 -11.40
N ARG A 182 0.76 15.50 -11.38
CA ARG A 182 1.03 16.94 -11.47
C ARG A 182 0.69 17.46 -12.85
N VAL A 183 1.24 16.84 -13.90
CA VAL A 183 0.95 17.19 -15.29
C VAL A 183 -0.55 17.09 -15.60
N GLN A 184 -1.22 16.06 -15.07
CA GLN A 184 -2.66 15.89 -15.26
C GLN A 184 -3.48 17.00 -14.56
N ARG A 185 -3.05 17.49 -13.39
CA ARG A 185 -3.68 18.66 -12.75
C ARG A 185 -3.45 19.92 -13.57
N ASP A 186 -2.21 20.18 -14.00
CA ASP A 186 -1.86 21.35 -14.79
C ASP A 186 -2.65 21.40 -16.11
N LEU A 187 -2.84 20.25 -16.76
CA LEU A 187 -3.67 20.14 -17.97
C LEU A 187 -5.16 20.43 -17.69
N ARG A 188 -5.71 19.89 -16.59
CA ARG A 188 -7.11 20.17 -16.19
C ARG A 188 -7.31 21.64 -15.82
N GLU A 189 -6.36 22.27 -15.14
CA GLU A 189 -6.42 23.70 -14.83
C GLU A 189 -6.42 24.54 -16.12
N LYS A 190 -5.56 24.20 -17.10
CA LYS A 190 -5.57 24.85 -18.42
C LYS A 190 -6.88 24.63 -19.17
N GLU A 191 -7.45 23.43 -19.12
CA GLU A 191 -8.75 23.12 -19.73
C GLU A 191 -9.88 23.97 -19.12
N VAL A 192 -9.91 24.13 -17.80
CA VAL A 192 -10.86 25.02 -17.11
C VAL A 192 -10.66 26.48 -17.52
N LEU A 193 -9.42 26.95 -17.64
CA LEU A 193 -9.13 28.32 -18.09
C LEU A 193 -9.57 28.56 -19.54
N TYR A 194 -9.25 27.63 -20.44
CA TYR A 194 -9.65 27.75 -21.86
C TYR A 194 -11.16 27.64 -22.04
N THR A 195 -11.84 26.75 -21.33
CA THR A 195 -13.31 26.66 -21.37
C THR A 195 -13.97 27.90 -20.77
N GLY A 196 -13.41 28.49 -19.72
CA GLY A 196 -13.83 29.79 -19.21
C GLY A 196 -13.69 30.90 -20.25
N ARG A 197 -12.53 30.97 -20.91
CA ARG A 197 -12.27 31.96 -21.96
C ARG A 197 -13.18 31.82 -23.17
N ILE A 198 -13.49 30.58 -23.58
CA ILE A 198 -14.45 30.31 -24.65
C ILE A 198 -15.83 30.86 -24.28
N LYS A 199 -16.31 30.60 -23.06
CA LYS A 199 -17.60 31.15 -22.58
C LYS A 199 -17.64 32.68 -22.56
N GLU A 200 -16.54 33.31 -22.15
CA GLU A 200 -16.44 34.78 -22.21
C GLU A 200 -16.57 35.29 -23.65
N LEU A 201 -15.81 34.71 -24.58
CA LEU A 201 -15.85 35.06 -26.00
C LEU A 201 -17.24 34.80 -26.62
N GLU A 202 -17.90 33.71 -26.25
CA GLU A 202 -19.30 33.44 -26.66
C GLU A 202 -20.25 34.52 -26.14
N SER A 203 -20.09 34.94 -24.87
CA SER A 203 -20.91 36.01 -24.30
C SER A 203 -20.67 37.36 -24.96
N GLU A 204 -19.42 37.66 -25.36
CA GLU A 204 -19.05 38.86 -26.10
C GLU A 204 -19.63 38.84 -27.51
N ARG A 205 -19.52 37.70 -28.21
CA ARG A 205 -20.14 37.47 -29.52
C ARG A 205 -21.65 37.67 -29.46
N ASP A 206 -22.33 37.11 -28.46
CA ASP A 206 -23.78 37.25 -28.32
C ASP A 206 -24.21 38.68 -28.01
N LYS A 207 -23.40 39.43 -27.23
CA LYS A 207 -23.60 40.87 -27.02
C LYS A 207 -23.45 41.64 -28.32
N LEU A 208 -22.39 41.38 -29.09
CA LEU A 208 -22.17 42.00 -30.41
C LEU A 208 -23.31 41.72 -31.37
N HIS A 209 -23.80 40.47 -31.41
CA HIS A 209 -24.93 40.10 -32.25
C HIS A 209 -26.21 40.84 -31.85
N LYS A 210 -26.47 41.03 -30.54
CA LYS A 210 -27.58 41.86 -30.06
C LYS A 210 -27.42 43.33 -30.44
N TYR A 211 -26.20 43.88 -30.40
CA TYR A 211 -25.93 45.25 -30.86
C TYR A 211 -26.15 45.40 -32.37
N GLU A 212 -25.73 44.42 -33.15
CA GLU A 212 -25.95 44.38 -34.59
C GLU A 212 -27.45 44.33 -34.92
N GLN A 213 -28.21 43.44 -34.28
CA GLN A 213 -29.67 43.38 -34.43
C GLN A 213 -30.36 44.70 -34.07
N ARG A 214 -29.93 45.35 -32.97
CA ARG A 214 -30.43 46.68 -32.59
C ARG A 214 -30.08 47.74 -33.61
N SER A 215 -28.85 47.76 -34.12
CA SER A 215 -28.41 48.67 -35.17
C SER A 215 -29.26 48.51 -36.43
N GLN A 216 -29.55 47.27 -36.84
CA GLN A 216 -30.43 46.99 -37.98
C GLN A 216 -31.86 47.48 -37.73
N HIS A 217 -32.42 47.24 -36.53
CA HIS A 217 -33.75 47.74 -36.16
C HIS A 217 -33.81 49.27 -36.17
N LEU A 218 -32.82 49.94 -35.57
CA LEU A 218 -32.70 51.40 -35.58
C LEU A 218 -32.52 51.96 -36.99
N ALA A 219 -31.78 51.30 -37.87
CA ALA A 219 -31.64 51.71 -39.27
C ALA A 219 -32.98 51.65 -40.01
N ILE A 220 -33.74 50.56 -39.83
CA ILE A 220 -35.10 50.42 -40.39
C ILE A 220 -36.01 51.51 -39.83
N GLU A 221 -35.96 51.78 -38.52
CA GLU A 221 -36.77 52.82 -37.88
C GLU A 221 -36.43 54.22 -38.39
N VAL A 222 -35.13 54.54 -38.53
CA VAL A 222 -34.67 55.81 -39.13
C VAL A 222 -35.14 55.94 -40.56
N GLU A 223 -35.16 54.86 -41.34
CA GLU A 223 -35.64 54.89 -42.72
C GLU A 223 -37.16 55.09 -42.79
N VAL A 224 -37.93 54.43 -41.91
CA VAL A 224 -39.37 54.66 -41.77
C VAL A 224 -39.68 56.09 -41.32
N LEU A 225 -38.90 56.63 -40.37
CA LEU A 225 -39.04 58.00 -39.91
C LEU A 225 -38.63 59.00 -40.99
N ARG A 226 -37.58 58.74 -41.78
CA ARG A 226 -37.23 59.55 -42.96
C ARG A 226 -38.39 59.57 -43.96
N ARG A 227 -38.97 58.42 -44.31
CA ARG A 227 -40.17 58.36 -45.17
C ARG A 227 -41.35 59.14 -44.59
N LYS A 228 -41.56 59.11 -43.27
CA LYS A 228 -42.60 59.91 -42.60
C LYS A 228 -42.28 61.40 -42.54
N VAL A 229 -41.02 61.78 -42.40
CA VAL A 229 -40.56 63.18 -42.43
C VAL A 229 -40.66 63.73 -43.83
N ASP A 230 -40.26 62.97 -44.86
CA ASP A 230 -40.42 63.35 -46.27
C ASP A 230 -41.92 63.49 -46.61
N ALA A 231 -42.77 62.56 -46.15
CA ALA A 231 -44.23 62.66 -46.28
C ALA A 231 -44.87 63.80 -45.46
N LYS A 232 -44.21 64.26 -44.39
CA LYS A 232 -44.61 65.45 -43.62
C LYS A 232 -44.02 66.74 -44.20
N ARG A 233 -42.91 66.70 -44.93
CA ARG A 233 -42.29 67.84 -45.59
C ARG A 233 -43.12 68.30 -46.80
N ASP A 234 -43.89 67.39 -47.39
CA ASP A 234 -44.95 67.67 -48.38
C ASP A 234 -46.25 68.22 -47.76
N ARG A 235 -46.33 68.39 -46.44
CA ARG A 235 -47.43 69.08 -45.76
C ARG A 235 -46.88 70.30 -45.01
N SER A 236 -47.29 71.48 -45.44
CA SER A 236 -46.94 72.80 -44.91
C SER A 236 -46.89 72.86 -43.36
N PRO A 237 -45.99 73.66 -42.76
CA PRO A 237 -45.67 73.55 -41.34
C PRO A 237 -46.74 74.25 -40.49
N GLY A 238 -47.18 73.57 -39.44
CA GLY A 238 -48.16 74.13 -38.52
C GLY A 238 -48.02 73.55 -37.11
N ARG A 239 -47.72 74.46 -36.19
CA ARG A 239 -47.92 74.42 -34.73
C ARG A 239 -46.85 73.73 -33.86
N ALA A 240 -46.10 74.61 -33.22
CA ALA A 240 -45.61 74.45 -31.86
C ALA A 240 -46.78 74.19 -30.90
N ASP A 241 -46.77 73.02 -30.24
CA ASP A 241 -47.11 72.84 -28.83
C ASP A 241 -46.84 71.37 -28.43
N ASP A 242 -45.58 70.99 -28.16
CA ASP A 242 -45.26 69.59 -27.78
C ASP A 242 -43.98 69.44 -26.92
N GLY A 243 -43.61 70.51 -26.19
CA GLY A 243 -42.35 70.57 -25.43
C GLY A 243 -42.35 69.80 -24.10
N MET A 244 -43.47 69.80 -23.38
CA MET A 244 -43.53 69.27 -22.00
C MET A 244 -43.56 67.72 -21.88
N PRO A 245 -44.27 66.96 -22.74
CA PRO A 245 -44.27 65.50 -22.68
C PRO A 245 -42.91 64.90 -23.08
N ASN A 246 -42.19 65.57 -23.98
CA ASN A 246 -40.90 65.11 -24.49
C ASN A 246 -39.77 65.34 -23.48
N GLU A 247 -39.81 66.45 -22.73
CA GLU A 247 -38.84 66.70 -21.67
C GLU A 247 -39.06 65.75 -20.48
N ASN A 248 -40.33 65.48 -20.10
CA ASN A 248 -40.64 64.47 -19.08
C ASN A 248 -40.24 63.05 -19.51
N ARG A 249 -40.38 62.68 -20.80
CA ARG A 249 -39.87 61.41 -21.32
C ARG A 249 -38.35 61.33 -21.26
N ARG A 250 -37.64 62.40 -21.61
CA ARG A 250 -36.16 62.44 -21.50
C ARG A 250 -35.70 62.30 -20.06
N GLN A 251 -36.35 62.99 -19.13
CA GLN A 251 -36.05 62.89 -17.71
C GLN A 251 -36.35 61.49 -17.16
N SER A 252 -37.46 60.87 -17.57
CA SER A 252 -37.80 59.49 -17.20
C SER A 252 -36.79 58.46 -17.74
N VAL A 253 -36.34 58.60 -18.99
CA VAL A 253 -35.31 57.73 -19.58
C VAL A 253 -33.95 57.93 -18.90
N SER A 254 -33.60 59.17 -18.54
CA SER A 254 -32.38 59.47 -17.77
C SER A 254 -32.43 58.83 -16.39
N LEU A 255 -33.55 58.95 -15.67
CA LEU A 255 -33.76 58.31 -14.38
C LEU A 255 -33.71 56.78 -14.48
N GLN A 256 -34.29 56.19 -15.52
CA GLN A 256 -34.24 54.74 -15.74
C GLN A 256 -32.81 54.26 -16.06
N SER A 257 -32.04 55.05 -16.81
CA SER A 257 -30.61 54.78 -17.06
C SER A 257 -29.79 54.88 -15.77
N GLN A 258 -30.08 55.86 -14.91
CA GLN A 258 -29.41 55.98 -13.61
C GLN A 258 -29.80 54.85 -12.67
N GLN A 259 -31.06 54.42 -12.66
CA GLN A 259 -31.54 53.28 -11.88
C GLN A 259 -30.83 51.99 -12.31
N SER A 260 -30.75 51.72 -13.61
CA SER A 260 -30.03 50.54 -14.13
C SER A 260 -28.54 50.57 -13.77
N LYS A 261 -27.92 51.76 -13.72
CA LYS A 261 -26.53 51.93 -13.29
C LYS A 261 -26.37 51.63 -11.80
N ILE A 262 -27.32 52.06 -10.96
CA ILE A 262 -27.33 51.78 -9.52
C ILE A 262 -27.48 50.27 -9.29
N ASP A 263 -28.38 49.59 -10.01
CA ASP A 263 -28.56 48.14 -9.89
C ASP A 263 -27.30 47.36 -10.32
N GLN A 264 -26.62 47.82 -11.39
CA GLN A 264 -25.34 47.25 -11.83
C GLN A 264 -24.25 47.41 -10.76
N LEU A 265 -24.09 48.61 -10.21
CA LEU A 265 -23.12 48.88 -9.14
C LEU A 265 -23.44 48.10 -7.86
N GLN A 266 -24.72 47.90 -7.53
CA GLN A 266 -25.13 47.06 -6.41
C GLN A 266 -24.77 45.58 -6.64
N GLY A 267 -24.92 45.08 -7.87
CA GLY A 267 -24.46 43.75 -8.28
C GLY A 267 -22.94 43.59 -8.15
N GLU A 268 -22.17 44.55 -8.66
CA GLU A 268 -20.71 44.56 -8.54
C GLU A 268 -20.26 44.60 -7.07
N VAL A 269 -20.91 45.41 -6.23
CA VAL A 269 -20.60 45.46 -4.80
C VAL A 269 -20.94 44.14 -4.10
N PHE A 270 -22.01 43.46 -4.50
CA PHE A 270 -22.36 42.13 -3.98
C PHE A 270 -21.29 41.09 -4.35
N ASP A 271 -20.86 41.08 -5.63
CA ASP A 271 -19.82 40.18 -6.10
C ASP A 271 -18.48 40.46 -5.42
N LEU A 272 -18.07 41.73 -5.29
CA LEU A 272 -16.86 42.11 -4.57
C LEU A 272 -16.89 41.68 -3.09
N ARG A 273 -18.06 41.79 -2.43
CA ARG A 273 -18.22 41.30 -1.05
C ARG A 273 -18.11 39.78 -0.95
N ARG A 274 -18.66 39.06 -1.92
CA ARG A 274 -18.53 37.59 -2.01
C ARG A 274 -17.07 37.20 -2.24
N TRP A 275 -16.39 37.83 -3.18
CA TRP A 275 -14.98 37.58 -3.48
C TRP A 275 -14.08 37.88 -2.28
N LYS A 276 -14.35 38.97 -1.55
CA LYS A 276 -13.66 39.28 -0.29
C LYS A 276 -13.86 38.19 0.74
N LYS A 277 -15.09 37.70 0.93
CA LYS A 277 -15.38 36.60 1.88
C LYS A 277 -14.66 35.30 1.48
N ASP A 278 -14.62 34.98 0.19
CA ASP A 278 -13.92 33.81 -0.32
C ASP A 278 -12.39 33.95 -0.17
N ALA A 279 -11.84 35.14 -0.39
CA ALA A 279 -10.42 35.45 -0.15
C ALA A 279 -10.05 35.31 1.34
N GLU A 280 -10.86 35.89 2.24
CA GLU A 280 -10.68 35.74 3.70
C GLU A 280 -10.80 34.27 4.14
N GLY A 281 -11.66 33.48 3.49
CA GLY A 281 -11.77 32.03 3.71
C GLY A 281 -10.49 31.28 3.32
N ARG A 282 -9.91 31.59 2.15
CA ARG A 282 -8.64 31.01 1.70
C ARG A 282 -7.48 31.39 2.63
N GLU A 283 -7.41 32.66 3.06
CA GLU A 283 -6.39 33.09 4.02
C GLU A 283 -6.47 32.33 5.35
N ARG A 284 -7.67 32.14 5.90
CA ARG A 284 -7.86 31.34 7.12
C ARG A 284 -7.39 29.90 6.94
N GLN A 285 -7.70 29.29 5.80
CA GLN A 285 -7.26 27.94 5.49
C GLN A 285 -5.73 27.84 5.40
N VAL A 286 -5.07 28.80 4.73
CA VAL A 286 -3.60 28.87 4.68
C VAL A 286 -2.98 29.01 6.07
N VAL A 287 -3.58 29.82 6.95
CA VAL A 287 -3.12 29.96 8.34
C VAL A 287 -3.29 28.66 9.12
N GLU A 288 -4.40 27.95 8.95
CA GLU A 288 -4.65 26.67 9.62
C GLU A 288 -3.70 25.58 9.12
N ASP A 289 -3.45 25.50 7.81
CA ASP A 289 -2.52 24.55 7.21
C ASP A 289 -1.08 24.83 7.65
N LYS A 290 -0.67 26.11 7.74
CA LYS A 290 0.61 26.51 8.32
C LYS A 290 0.71 26.11 9.79
N ALA A 291 -0.37 26.21 10.57
CA ALA A 291 -0.39 25.77 11.96
C ALA A 291 -0.30 24.24 12.09
N LYS A 292 -0.96 23.48 11.22
CA LYS A 292 -0.84 22.01 11.15
C LYS A 292 0.59 21.59 10.83
N LEU A 293 1.21 22.22 9.83
CA LEU A 293 2.59 21.92 9.43
C LEU A 293 3.58 22.22 10.56
N ARG A 294 3.39 23.33 11.31
CA ARG A 294 4.19 23.64 12.49
C ARG A 294 4.08 22.58 13.59
N ARG A 295 2.88 22.05 13.85
CA ARG A 295 2.69 20.97 14.84
C ARG A 295 3.36 19.67 14.39
N GLN A 296 3.33 19.36 13.10
CA GLN A 296 4.01 18.18 12.54
C GLN A 296 5.54 18.30 12.65
N VAL A 297 6.09 19.47 12.32
CA VAL A 297 7.52 19.74 12.48
C VAL A 297 7.93 19.58 13.96
N GLN A 298 7.17 20.16 14.88
CA GLN A 298 7.45 20.03 16.31
C GLN A 298 7.37 18.57 16.80
N ALA A 299 6.38 17.79 16.34
CA ALA A 299 6.27 16.38 16.69
C ALA A 299 7.46 15.54 16.18
N LEU A 300 7.94 15.84 14.97
CA LEU A 300 9.13 15.21 14.39
C LEU A 300 10.40 15.63 15.13
N GLU A 301 10.52 16.89 15.53
CA GLU A 301 11.63 17.36 16.37
C GLU A 301 11.65 16.62 17.72
N ASP A 302 10.50 16.48 18.38
CA ASP A 302 10.36 15.74 19.64
C ASP A 302 10.66 14.24 19.48
N GLU A 303 10.34 13.65 18.32
CA GLU A 303 10.67 12.26 18.00
C GLU A 303 12.18 12.07 17.75
N VAL A 304 12.81 12.98 17.01
CA VAL A 304 14.27 12.97 16.82
C VAL A 304 15.00 13.14 18.16
N ILE A 305 14.50 14.01 19.04
CA ILE A 305 15.05 14.17 20.39
C ILE A 305 14.91 12.87 21.18
N ARG A 306 13.75 12.20 21.15
CA ARG A 306 13.56 10.90 21.81
C ARG A 306 14.50 9.83 21.29
N LEU A 307 14.61 9.67 19.98
CA LEU A 307 15.51 8.69 19.35
C LEU A 307 16.98 8.97 19.68
N ARG A 308 17.38 10.24 19.79
CA ARG A 308 18.73 10.61 20.25
C ARG A 308 18.97 10.22 21.72
N HIS A 309 18.00 10.47 22.60
CA HIS A 309 18.10 10.04 24.01
C HIS A 309 18.13 8.51 24.15
N GLU A 310 17.35 7.79 23.34
CA GLU A 310 17.39 6.32 23.28
C GLU A 310 18.75 5.82 22.78
N ARG A 311 19.29 6.42 21.71
CA ARG A 311 20.63 6.13 21.21
C ARG A 311 21.69 6.34 22.29
N ASP A 312 21.64 7.46 23.00
CA ASP A 312 22.63 7.80 24.03
C ASP A 312 22.51 6.88 25.26
N SER A 313 21.29 6.47 25.63
CA SER A 313 21.02 5.45 26.66
C SER A 313 21.54 4.06 26.27
N LEU A 314 21.31 3.65 25.02
CA LEU A 314 21.86 2.40 24.47
C LEU A 314 23.39 2.45 24.40
N THR A 315 23.96 3.61 24.08
CA THR A 315 25.43 3.81 24.04
C THR A 315 26.04 3.75 25.45
N GLN A 316 25.36 4.25 26.48
CA GLN A 316 25.82 4.18 27.87
C GLN A 316 25.73 2.77 28.47
N THR A 317 24.73 1.98 28.06
CA THR A 317 24.55 0.59 28.53
C THR A 317 25.46 -0.41 27.79
N PHE A 318 26.00 -0.04 26.63
CA PHE A 318 26.89 -0.86 25.83
C PHE A 318 28.38 -0.61 26.16
N LYS A 319 28.82 -0.92 27.39
CA LYS A 319 30.23 -0.83 27.83
C LYS A 319 30.96 -2.18 27.89
N GLY A 320 30.64 -3.10 26.98
CA GLY A 320 31.20 -4.46 27.02
C GLY A 320 31.21 -5.19 25.68
N ALA A 321 31.64 -4.53 24.61
CA ALA A 321 31.91 -5.20 23.32
C ALA A 321 33.42 -5.32 23.10
N SER A 322 33.82 -6.41 22.45
CA SER A 322 35.22 -6.68 22.11
C SER A 322 35.78 -5.57 21.20
N SER A 323 37.06 -5.22 21.38
CA SER A 323 37.72 -4.13 20.64
C SER A 323 37.60 -4.29 19.11
N ASP A 324 37.53 -5.52 18.62
CA ASP A 324 37.47 -5.83 17.19
C ASP A 324 36.08 -5.58 16.60
N GLU A 325 35.00 -5.87 17.33
CA GLU A 325 33.63 -5.58 16.89
C GLU A 325 33.35 -4.07 16.88
N VAL A 326 33.92 -3.33 17.84
CA VAL A 326 33.79 -1.88 17.91
C VAL A 326 34.51 -1.21 16.73
N THR A 327 35.70 -1.68 16.36
CA THR A 327 36.41 -1.14 15.19
C THR A 327 35.69 -1.46 13.88
N GLN A 328 35.14 -2.66 13.72
CA GLN A 328 34.34 -3.01 12.55
C GLN A 328 33.07 -2.16 12.44
N LEU A 329 32.38 -1.91 13.55
CA LEU A 329 31.19 -1.03 13.57
C LEU A 329 31.55 0.43 13.31
N GLN A 330 32.71 0.91 13.78
CA GLN A 330 33.21 2.26 13.48
C GLN A 330 33.55 2.43 12.00
N VAL A 331 34.18 1.44 11.37
CA VAL A 331 34.45 1.44 9.92
C VAL A 331 33.16 1.40 9.12
N GLN A 332 32.18 0.58 9.54
CA GLN A 332 30.86 0.55 8.89
C GLN A 332 30.08 1.86 9.07
N LEU A 333 30.21 2.53 10.21
CA LEU A 333 29.59 3.83 10.44
C LEU A 333 30.23 4.92 9.57
N ALA A 334 31.57 4.96 9.49
CA ALA A 334 32.28 5.89 8.63
C ALA A 334 31.91 5.71 7.14
N ALA A 335 31.81 4.46 6.67
CA ALA A 335 31.37 4.17 5.31
C ALA A 335 29.91 4.58 5.05
N LYS A 336 29.03 4.47 6.06
CA LYS A 336 27.65 4.96 5.96
C LYS A 336 27.58 6.48 5.97
N ASP A 337 28.39 7.14 6.78
CA ASP A 337 28.45 8.61 6.83
C ASP A 337 28.96 9.20 5.51
N GLU A 338 29.94 8.54 4.87
CA GLU A 338 30.43 8.91 3.53
C GLU A 338 29.33 8.76 2.47
N LEU A 339 28.57 7.66 2.49
CA LEU A 339 27.41 7.46 1.61
C LEU A 339 26.30 8.50 1.86
N TYR A 340 26.05 8.89 3.11
CA TYR A 340 25.09 9.95 3.42
C TYR A 340 25.54 11.31 2.89
N GLN A 341 26.84 11.62 2.97
CA GLN A 341 27.38 12.87 2.41
C GLN A 341 27.29 12.87 0.88
N GLU A 342 27.60 11.77 0.21
CA GLU A 342 27.43 11.65 -1.24
C GLU A 342 25.95 11.79 -1.66
N LEU A 343 25.04 11.18 -0.91
CA LEU A 343 23.61 11.27 -1.19
C LEU A 343 23.07 12.69 -0.94
N ALA A 344 23.54 13.34 0.13
CA ALA A 344 23.21 14.74 0.43
C ALA A 344 23.71 15.68 -0.69
N ALA A 345 24.95 15.50 -1.15
CA ALA A 345 25.49 16.29 -2.26
C ALA A 345 24.72 16.07 -3.57
N LYS A 346 24.33 14.83 -3.89
CA LYS A 346 23.47 14.52 -5.04
C LYS A 346 22.09 15.17 -4.90
N TYR A 347 21.50 15.13 -3.70
CA TYR A 347 20.22 15.76 -3.42
C TYR A 347 20.28 17.28 -3.60
N GLU A 348 21.32 17.94 -3.08
CA GLU A 348 21.54 19.38 -3.27
C GLU A 348 21.72 19.74 -4.75
N SER A 349 22.51 18.97 -5.51
CA SER A 349 22.71 19.17 -6.95
C SER A 349 21.39 19.06 -7.72
N THR A 350 20.60 18.00 -7.48
CA THR A 350 19.32 17.80 -8.17
C THR A 350 18.29 18.88 -7.81
N ASN A 351 18.28 19.36 -6.56
CA ASN A 351 17.43 20.48 -6.17
C ASN A 351 17.84 21.79 -6.86
N ALA A 352 19.14 22.05 -7.00
CA ALA A 352 19.63 23.21 -7.75
C ALA A 352 19.20 23.16 -9.22
N GLU A 353 19.33 21.99 -9.87
CA GLU A 353 18.86 21.78 -11.26
C GLU A 353 17.34 21.95 -11.40
N LEU A 354 16.56 21.50 -10.41
CA LEU A 354 15.11 21.66 -10.37
C LEU A 354 14.72 23.13 -10.23
N ASP A 355 15.41 23.88 -9.36
CA ASP A 355 15.16 25.31 -9.16
C ASP A 355 15.57 26.14 -10.38
N ASP A 356 16.67 25.79 -11.05
CA ASP A 356 17.04 26.40 -12.32
C ASP A 356 16.03 26.11 -13.43
N SER A 357 15.51 24.89 -13.50
CA SER A 357 14.45 24.52 -14.44
C SER A 357 13.16 25.30 -14.15
N ARG A 358 12.79 25.46 -12.88
CA ARG A 358 11.64 26.27 -12.46
C ARG A 358 11.82 27.75 -12.82
N ARG A 359 13.01 28.32 -12.59
CA ARG A 359 13.34 29.70 -12.97
C ARG A 359 13.21 29.90 -14.48
N ARG A 360 13.74 28.97 -15.28
CA ARG A 360 13.60 29.02 -16.75
C ARG A 360 12.14 28.94 -17.18
N THR A 361 11.33 28.08 -16.57
CA THR A 361 9.89 28.01 -16.91
C THR A 361 9.13 29.28 -16.51
N ALA A 362 9.48 29.90 -15.37
CA ALA A 362 8.87 31.15 -14.93
C ALA A 362 9.26 32.32 -15.85
N GLN A 363 10.53 32.40 -16.25
CA GLN A 363 11.01 33.39 -17.23
C GLN A 363 10.27 33.24 -18.56
N LEU A 364 10.17 32.02 -19.10
CA LEU A 364 9.42 31.77 -20.34
C LEU A 364 7.93 32.13 -20.21
N SER A 365 7.31 31.91 -19.04
CA SER A 365 5.93 32.34 -18.82
C SER A 365 5.80 33.86 -18.77
N ASP A 366 6.72 34.55 -18.07
CA ASP A 366 6.71 36.01 -17.94
C ASP A 366 6.95 36.68 -19.30
N ASP A 367 7.90 36.16 -20.10
CA ASP A 367 8.17 36.61 -21.47
C ASP A 367 6.94 36.40 -22.37
N SER A 368 6.26 35.26 -22.24
CA SER A 368 5.03 35.00 -23.00
C SER A 368 3.89 35.94 -22.63
N ILE A 369 3.75 36.28 -21.33
CA ILE A 369 2.74 37.22 -20.84
C ILE A 369 3.07 38.64 -21.35
N ALA A 370 4.34 39.05 -21.29
CA ALA A 370 4.79 40.34 -21.80
C ALA A 370 4.51 40.48 -23.31
N ALA A 371 4.83 39.44 -24.10
CA ALA A 371 4.55 39.43 -25.54
C ALA A 371 3.04 39.51 -25.83
N ILE A 372 2.21 38.79 -25.07
CA ILE A 372 0.74 38.85 -25.21
C ILE A 372 0.21 40.25 -24.88
N LEU A 373 0.71 40.88 -23.81
CA LEU A 373 0.31 42.25 -23.44
C LEU A 373 0.71 43.27 -24.51
N GLU A 374 1.91 43.13 -25.08
CA GLU A 374 2.36 44.00 -26.17
C GLU A 374 1.48 43.83 -27.42
N LEU A 375 1.22 42.59 -27.85
CA LEU A 375 0.34 42.30 -28.98
C LEU A 375 -1.06 42.82 -28.75
N LYS A 376 -1.61 42.63 -27.53
CA LYS A 376 -2.92 43.15 -27.17
C LYS A 376 -2.96 44.68 -27.22
N GLY A 377 -1.91 45.36 -26.75
CA GLY A 377 -1.77 46.81 -26.84
C GLY A 377 -1.75 47.30 -28.29
N ARG A 378 -0.98 46.62 -29.15
CA ARG A 378 -0.92 46.91 -30.60
C ARG A 378 -2.29 46.72 -31.26
N VAL A 379 -2.98 45.62 -30.99
CA VAL A 379 -4.34 45.37 -31.52
C VAL A 379 -5.31 46.47 -31.08
N HIS A 380 -5.32 46.88 -29.81
CA HIS A 380 -6.19 47.96 -29.35
C HIS A 380 -5.87 49.30 -30.02
N SER A 381 -4.59 49.61 -30.25
CA SER A 381 -4.19 50.83 -30.94
C SER A 381 -4.64 50.84 -32.41
N LEU A 382 -4.56 49.68 -33.08
CA LEU A 382 -4.99 49.51 -34.46
C LEU A 382 -6.52 49.56 -34.58
N GLU A 383 -7.25 48.93 -33.68
CA GLU A 383 -8.72 49.02 -33.64
C GLU A 383 -9.20 50.46 -33.43
N ARG A 384 -8.51 51.24 -32.58
CA ARG A 384 -8.81 52.67 -32.40
C ARG A 384 -8.50 53.47 -33.67
N ALA A 385 -7.37 53.22 -34.31
CA ALA A 385 -7.01 53.87 -35.57
C ALA A 385 -8.02 53.55 -36.68
N GLN A 386 -8.44 52.29 -36.79
CA GLN A 386 -9.45 51.83 -37.75
C GLN A 386 -10.81 52.48 -37.47
N ARG A 387 -11.24 52.56 -36.20
CA ARG A 387 -12.50 53.24 -35.84
C ARG A 387 -12.45 54.71 -36.20
N ASN A 388 -11.40 55.44 -35.80
CA ASN A 388 -11.23 56.86 -36.12
C ASN A 388 -11.19 57.11 -37.63
N ALA A 389 -10.52 56.25 -38.40
CA ALA A 389 -10.50 56.32 -39.86
C ALA A 389 -11.89 56.07 -40.46
N SER A 390 -12.61 55.04 -40.00
CA SER A 390 -13.95 54.70 -40.48
C SER A 390 -15.00 55.76 -40.13
N GLU A 391 -14.92 56.35 -38.95
CA GLU A 391 -15.77 57.46 -38.50
C GLU A 391 -15.41 58.75 -39.26
N GLY A 392 -14.12 58.99 -39.51
CA GLY A 392 -13.63 60.10 -40.34
C GLY A 392 -14.13 60.01 -41.79
N GLN A 393 -14.06 58.83 -42.41
CA GLN A 393 -14.60 58.57 -43.75
C GLN A 393 -16.11 58.79 -43.79
N ARG A 394 -16.87 58.19 -42.86
CA ARG A 394 -18.33 58.37 -42.79
C ARG A 394 -18.74 59.81 -42.57
N TYR A 395 -17.99 60.55 -41.76
CA TYR A 395 -18.22 61.98 -41.53
C TYR A 395 -17.98 62.80 -42.80
N ALA A 396 -16.88 62.53 -43.51
CA ALA A 396 -16.55 63.17 -44.78
C ALA A 396 -17.61 62.87 -45.87
N GLU A 397 -18.02 61.61 -46.01
CA GLU A 397 -19.08 61.19 -46.94
C GLU A 397 -20.42 61.87 -46.65
N ALA A 398 -20.85 61.87 -45.39
CA ALA A 398 -22.08 62.53 -44.97
C ALA A 398 -22.03 64.04 -45.21
N ARG A 399 -20.87 64.68 -45.00
CA ARG A 399 -20.67 66.10 -45.26
C ARG A 399 -20.72 66.43 -46.75
N VAL A 400 -20.07 65.62 -47.60
CA VAL A 400 -20.14 65.75 -49.06
C VAL A 400 -21.59 65.59 -49.54
N GLU A 401 -22.32 64.61 -49.02
CA GLU A 401 -23.71 64.38 -49.41
C GLU A 401 -24.63 65.52 -48.96
N GLY A 402 -24.40 66.08 -47.76
CA GLY A 402 -25.10 67.28 -47.28
C GLY A 402 -24.83 68.50 -48.15
N LEU A 403 -23.56 68.76 -48.48
CA LEU A 403 -23.17 69.87 -49.35
C LEU A 403 -23.69 69.70 -50.78
N LYS A 404 -23.73 68.48 -51.33
CA LYS A 404 -24.38 68.19 -52.62
C LYS A 404 -25.87 68.52 -52.61
N ARG A 405 -26.59 68.20 -51.53
CA ARG A 405 -28.01 68.56 -51.38
C ARG A 405 -28.21 70.08 -51.31
N GLU A 406 -27.34 70.80 -50.60
CA GLU A 406 -27.36 72.27 -50.55
C GLU A 406 -27.02 72.90 -51.90
N LEU A 407 -26.10 72.30 -52.65
CA LEU A 407 -25.73 72.70 -54.00
C LEU A 407 -26.91 72.53 -54.99
N GLU A 408 -27.56 71.37 -54.99
CA GLU A 408 -28.73 71.12 -55.85
C GLU A 408 -29.92 72.03 -55.47
N ALA A 409 -30.11 72.32 -54.19
CA ALA A 409 -31.10 73.31 -53.74
C ALA A 409 -30.75 74.74 -54.19
N ALA A 410 -29.46 75.10 -54.21
CA ALA A 410 -28.99 76.40 -54.70
C ALA A 410 -29.11 76.52 -56.24
N ARG A 411 -28.95 75.41 -56.99
CA ARG A 411 -29.19 75.35 -58.45
C ARG A 411 -30.64 75.61 -58.85
N LEU A 412 -31.59 75.19 -58.00
CA LEU A 412 -33.02 75.37 -58.21
C LEU A 412 -33.55 76.75 -57.75
N GLY A 413 -32.69 77.59 -57.15
CA GLY A 413 -33.04 78.96 -56.76
C GLY A 413 -33.05 79.96 -57.93
N PRO A 414 -33.54 81.20 -57.74
CA PRO A 414 -33.66 82.19 -58.81
C PRO A 414 -32.27 82.51 -59.39
N GLY A 415 -32.03 82.09 -60.62
CA GLY A 415 -30.74 82.18 -61.30
C GLY A 415 -30.37 83.62 -61.65
N GLY A 416 -29.23 84.08 -61.13
CA GLY A 416 -28.62 85.35 -61.50
C GLY A 416 -27.32 85.61 -60.74
N GLU A 417 -26.37 86.28 -61.39
CA GLU A 417 -25.11 86.76 -60.80
C GLU A 417 -25.40 87.66 -59.58
N GLY A 418 -25.34 87.07 -58.40
CA GLY A 418 -25.62 87.71 -57.12
C GLY A 418 -25.10 86.88 -55.94
N PRO A 419 -25.48 87.19 -54.69
CA PRO A 419 -25.01 86.49 -53.48
C PRO A 419 -25.14 84.95 -53.54
N TRP A 420 -26.13 84.45 -54.30
CA TRP A 420 -26.35 83.03 -54.55
C TRP A 420 -25.30 82.38 -55.47
N GLY A 421 -24.78 83.10 -56.48
CA GLY A 421 -23.70 82.59 -57.34
C GLY A 421 -22.36 82.48 -56.62
N ASN A 422 -22.10 83.34 -55.63
CA ASN A 422 -20.92 83.25 -54.76
C ASN A 422 -21.07 82.10 -53.75
N LYS A 423 -22.28 81.89 -53.21
CA LYS A 423 -22.60 80.74 -52.34
C LYS A 423 -22.48 79.41 -53.10
N MET A 424 -22.94 79.37 -54.35
CA MET A 424 -22.79 78.22 -55.25
C MET A 424 -21.30 77.88 -55.45
N ARG A 425 -20.48 78.86 -55.85
CA ARG A 425 -19.03 78.67 -56.02
C ARG A 425 -18.32 78.22 -54.73
N ALA A 426 -18.72 78.76 -53.57
CA ALA A 426 -18.17 78.33 -52.29
C ALA A 426 -18.56 76.88 -51.92
N LEU A 427 -19.79 76.46 -52.24
CA LEU A 427 -20.24 75.07 -52.06
C LEU A 427 -19.55 74.11 -53.03
N GLU A 428 -19.33 74.52 -54.28
CA GLU A 428 -18.56 73.74 -55.27
C GLU A 428 -17.10 73.55 -54.82
N ALA A 429 -16.47 74.61 -54.31
CA ALA A 429 -15.11 74.54 -53.77
C ALA A 429 -15.02 73.60 -52.56
N ALA A 430 -15.96 73.69 -51.62
CA ALA A 430 -16.00 72.80 -50.46
C ALA A 430 -16.25 71.33 -50.86
N VAL A 431 -17.15 71.07 -51.82
CA VAL A 431 -17.38 69.71 -52.34
C VAL A 431 -16.14 69.16 -53.05
N ALA A 432 -15.39 70.00 -53.77
CA ALA A 432 -14.14 69.60 -54.39
C ALA A 432 -13.06 69.25 -53.36
N GLU A 433 -12.93 70.03 -52.29
CA GLU A 433 -11.98 69.79 -51.20
C GLU A 433 -12.26 68.46 -50.47
N TYR A 434 -13.51 68.20 -50.08
CA TYR A 434 -13.86 66.94 -49.41
C TYR A 434 -13.82 65.72 -50.34
N LYS A 435 -14.07 65.89 -51.65
CA LYS A 435 -13.85 64.81 -52.63
C LYS A 435 -12.37 64.47 -52.76
N GLY A 436 -11.50 65.48 -52.84
CA GLY A 436 -10.05 65.27 -52.87
C GLY A 436 -9.53 64.57 -51.60
N ALA A 437 -10.08 64.90 -50.43
CA ALA A 437 -9.75 64.19 -49.19
C ALA A 437 -10.23 62.72 -49.19
N LEU A 438 -11.40 62.44 -49.77
CA LEU A 438 -11.93 61.08 -49.93
C LEU A 438 -11.08 60.23 -50.90
N ASP A 439 -10.68 60.82 -52.03
CA ASP A 439 -9.82 60.15 -53.00
C ASP A 439 -8.44 59.84 -52.37
N ALA A 440 -7.88 60.77 -51.59
CA ALA A 440 -6.64 60.54 -50.85
C ALA A 440 -6.76 59.40 -49.80
N PHE A 441 -7.88 59.31 -49.08
CA PHE A 441 -8.14 58.18 -48.17
C PHE A 441 -8.31 56.85 -48.90
N GLN A 442 -8.83 56.85 -50.12
CA GLN A 442 -8.95 55.65 -50.95
C GLN A 442 -7.58 55.20 -51.47
N ASP A 443 -6.73 56.13 -51.87
CA ASP A 443 -5.35 55.85 -52.29
C ASP A 443 -4.50 55.30 -51.13
N GLU A 444 -4.61 55.89 -49.93
CA GLU A 444 -3.94 55.37 -48.73
C GLU A 444 -4.43 53.95 -48.35
N ALA A 445 -5.73 53.69 -48.49
CA ALA A 445 -6.30 52.36 -48.26
C ALA A 445 -5.78 51.34 -49.29
N ALA A 446 -5.73 51.71 -50.57
CA ALA A 446 -5.19 50.88 -51.64
C ALA A 446 -3.69 50.59 -51.45
N GLU A 447 -2.91 51.56 -50.94
CA GLU A 447 -1.50 51.36 -50.63
C GLU A 447 -1.30 50.37 -49.47
N VAL A 448 -2.11 50.48 -48.42
CA VAL A 448 -2.09 49.55 -47.27
C VAL A 448 -2.49 48.14 -47.70
N GLU A 449 -3.55 48.00 -48.50
CA GLU A 449 -3.94 46.71 -49.08
C GLU A 449 -2.84 46.11 -49.95
N ALA A 450 -2.19 46.92 -50.79
CA ALA A 450 -1.05 46.48 -51.59
C ALA A 450 0.17 46.07 -50.75
N ARG A 451 0.39 46.70 -49.58
CA ARG A 451 1.46 46.29 -48.65
C ARG A 451 1.14 44.98 -47.95
N VAL A 452 -0.11 44.75 -47.56
CA VAL A 452 -0.57 43.47 -46.98
C VAL A 452 -0.49 42.35 -48.02
N ALA A 453 -0.94 42.60 -49.25
CA ALA A 453 -0.88 41.64 -50.36
C ALA A 453 0.56 41.24 -50.74
N ARG A 454 1.55 42.13 -50.54
CA ARG A 454 2.98 41.85 -50.75
C ARG A 454 3.65 41.10 -49.58
N GLY A 455 2.88 40.60 -48.60
CA GLY A 455 3.42 39.85 -47.47
C GLY A 455 4.15 40.69 -46.43
N ALA A 456 4.04 42.03 -46.51
CA ALA A 456 4.56 42.99 -45.53
C ALA A 456 3.47 43.40 -44.50
N GLY A 457 2.46 42.53 -44.29
CA GLY A 457 1.49 42.65 -43.20
C GLY A 457 2.11 42.34 -41.82
N LEU A 458 1.27 42.32 -40.78
CA LEU A 458 1.66 42.21 -39.36
C LEU A 458 2.62 41.04 -39.02
N VAL A 459 2.64 39.98 -39.84
CA VAL A 459 3.57 38.86 -39.74
C VAL A 459 4.13 38.58 -41.14
N LYS A 460 5.46 38.48 -41.26
CA LYS A 460 6.11 38.11 -42.53
C LYS A 460 5.66 36.70 -42.92
N ALA A 461 5.27 36.49 -44.17
CA ALA A 461 4.85 35.18 -44.68
C ALA A 461 5.87 34.07 -44.36
N SER A 462 7.16 34.38 -44.45
CA SER A 462 8.25 33.45 -44.10
C SER A 462 8.25 33.01 -42.63
N ALA A 463 7.90 33.89 -41.70
CA ALA A 463 7.85 33.57 -40.27
C ALA A 463 6.61 32.72 -39.91
N PHE A 464 5.53 32.88 -40.68
CA PHE A 464 4.35 32.03 -40.55
C PHE A 464 4.63 30.62 -41.09
N GLU A 465 5.26 30.49 -42.26
CA GLU A 465 5.67 29.20 -42.83
C GLU A 465 6.67 28.45 -41.92
N GLU A 466 7.63 29.15 -41.31
CA GLU A 466 8.55 28.55 -40.33
C GLU A 466 7.82 28.05 -39.07
N ALA A 467 6.82 28.80 -38.59
CA ALA A 467 6.02 28.40 -37.44
C ALA A 467 5.15 27.16 -37.78
N GLU A 468 4.56 27.13 -38.95
CA GLU A 468 3.73 26.02 -39.43
C GLU A 468 4.55 24.73 -39.62
N ALA A 469 5.75 24.85 -40.20
CA ALA A 469 6.70 23.74 -40.31
C ALA A 469 7.14 23.21 -38.94
N ARG A 470 7.36 24.10 -37.97
CA ARG A 470 7.74 23.73 -36.60
C ARG A 470 6.60 23.06 -35.84
N VAL A 471 5.37 23.51 -36.04
CA VAL A 471 4.16 22.85 -35.49
C VAL A 471 4.01 21.45 -36.08
N SER A 472 4.12 21.31 -37.41
CA SER A 472 4.04 20.00 -38.07
C SER A 472 5.09 19.01 -37.56
N LYS A 473 6.32 19.47 -37.33
CA LYS A 473 7.39 18.64 -36.76
C LYS A 473 7.10 18.23 -35.31
N LEU A 474 6.59 19.14 -34.48
CA LEU A 474 6.20 18.83 -33.10
C LEU A 474 5.01 17.87 -33.05
N GLU A 475 4.09 17.94 -34.01
CA GLU A 475 2.98 17.00 -34.13
C GLU A 475 3.45 15.59 -34.52
N SER A 476 4.42 15.47 -35.44
CA SER A 476 5.02 14.17 -35.77
C SER A 476 5.77 13.57 -34.59
N GLU A 477 6.59 14.36 -33.90
CA GLU A 477 7.31 13.92 -32.69
C GLU A 477 6.33 13.51 -31.57
N ARG A 478 5.23 14.23 -31.41
CA ARG A 478 4.17 13.87 -30.46
C ARG A 478 3.50 12.54 -30.83
N ALA A 479 3.25 12.29 -32.11
CA ALA A 479 2.66 11.04 -32.58
C ALA A 479 3.60 9.86 -32.36
N GLU A 480 4.90 10.02 -32.62
CA GLU A 480 5.93 9.00 -32.35
C GLU A 480 6.03 8.70 -30.85
N LEU A 481 6.10 9.75 -30.01
CA LEU A 481 6.13 9.59 -28.56
C LEU A 481 4.84 8.91 -28.04
N ALA A 482 3.68 9.22 -28.60
CA ALA A 482 2.43 8.55 -28.22
C ALA A 482 2.46 7.05 -28.59
N ALA A 483 2.97 6.70 -29.76
CA ALA A 483 3.12 5.30 -30.19
C ALA A 483 4.06 4.52 -29.27
N THR A 484 5.23 5.08 -28.92
CA THR A 484 6.18 4.42 -28.02
C THR A 484 5.61 4.22 -26.61
N VAL A 485 4.83 5.18 -26.10
CA VAL A 485 4.13 5.03 -24.81
C VAL A 485 3.11 3.89 -24.90
N GLU A 486 2.37 3.77 -26.00
CA GLU A 486 1.43 2.67 -26.20
C GLU A 486 2.13 1.30 -26.27
N GLU A 487 3.29 1.20 -26.92
CA GLU A 487 4.10 -0.02 -26.93
C GLU A 487 4.64 -0.38 -25.54
N LEU A 488 5.21 0.59 -24.81
CA LEU A 488 5.74 0.38 -23.46
C LEU A 488 4.66 0.02 -22.45
N THR A 489 3.46 0.59 -22.60
CA THR A 489 2.31 0.22 -21.76
C THR A 489 1.84 -1.20 -22.04
N LYS A 490 1.74 -1.60 -23.31
CA LYS A 490 1.44 -3.00 -23.68
C LYS A 490 2.49 -3.97 -23.12
N ALA A 491 3.77 -3.65 -23.27
CA ALA A 491 4.86 -4.47 -22.73
C ALA A 491 4.80 -4.60 -21.21
N ASN A 492 4.54 -3.51 -20.48
CA ASN A 492 4.35 -3.57 -19.02
C ASN A 492 3.14 -4.42 -18.64
N THR A 493 2.00 -4.28 -19.32
CA THR A 493 0.82 -5.11 -18.99
C THR A 493 1.06 -6.60 -19.24
N ALA A 494 1.87 -6.95 -20.25
CA ALA A 494 2.27 -8.34 -20.50
C ALA A 494 3.19 -8.86 -19.40
N LEU A 495 4.20 -8.06 -18.99
CA LEU A 495 5.09 -8.41 -17.89
C LEU A 495 4.34 -8.55 -16.56
N ASP A 496 3.37 -7.68 -16.28
CA ASP A 496 2.53 -7.79 -15.08
C ASP A 496 1.71 -9.09 -15.08
N ALA A 497 1.20 -9.51 -16.24
CA ALA A 497 0.51 -10.78 -16.39
C ALA A 497 1.44 -11.97 -16.15
N ASP A 498 2.66 -11.94 -16.70
CA ASP A 498 3.69 -12.96 -16.49
C ASP A 498 4.10 -13.04 -15.02
N ILE A 499 4.28 -11.89 -14.34
CA ILE A 499 4.58 -11.84 -12.91
C ILE A 499 3.42 -12.42 -12.10
N ALA A 500 2.17 -12.10 -12.44
CA ALA A 500 1.00 -12.67 -11.77
C ALA A 500 0.92 -14.20 -11.94
N GLU A 501 1.23 -14.71 -13.13
CA GLU A 501 1.30 -16.15 -13.38
C GLU A 501 2.44 -16.80 -12.57
N LEU A 502 3.64 -16.22 -12.60
CA LEU A 502 4.78 -16.71 -11.82
C LEU A 502 4.51 -16.69 -10.33
N MET A 503 3.90 -15.62 -9.80
CA MET A 503 3.46 -15.55 -8.40
C MET A 503 2.46 -16.64 -8.06
N ARG A 504 1.50 -16.93 -8.95
CA ARG A 504 0.53 -18.02 -8.76
C ARG A 504 1.23 -19.38 -8.72
N ARG A 505 2.23 -19.61 -9.59
CA ARG A 505 3.01 -20.86 -9.64
C ARG A 505 3.90 -21.04 -8.41
N VAL A 506 4.51 -19.96 -7.92
CA VAL A 506 5.26 -19.97 -6.66
C VAL A 506 4.31 -20.23 -5.48
N ALA A 507 3.13 -19.60 -5.46
CA ALA A 507 2.13 -19.80 -4.42
C ALA A 507 1.53 -21.22 -4.41
N SER A 508 1.45 -21.91 -5.56
CA SER A 508 1.07 -23.32 -5.64
C SER A 508 2.20 -24.28 -5.21
N GLY A 509 3.41 -23.77 -4.96
CA GLY A 509 4.57 -24.56 -4.57
C GLY A 509 5.23 -25.30 -5.74
N GLU A 510 5.01 -24.85 -6.98
CA GLU A 510 5.78 -25.34 -8.13
C GLU A 510 7.23 -24.91 -7.99
N TYR A 511 8.15 -25.85 -8.20
CA TYR A 511 9.59 -25.63 -8.16
C TYR A 511 10.24 -26.18 -9.43
N ASN A 512 11.43 -25.68 -9.76
CA ASN A 512 12.15 -26.13 -10.95
C ASN A 512 12.90 -27.43 -10.63
N THR A 513 12.46 -28.55 -11.21
CA THR A 513 13.04 -29.88 -10.99
C THR A 513 14.48 -30.05 -11.48
N GLU A 514 14.96 -29.19 -12.38
CA GLU A 514 16.35 -29.21 -12.86
C GLU A 514 17.32 -28.55 -11.88
N ARG A 515 16.84 -27.57 -11.11
CA ARG A 515 17.66 -26.79 -10.16
C ARG A 515 17.44 -27.17 -8.72
N GLU A 516 16.22 -27.55 -8.38
CA GLU A 516 15.76 -27.74 -7.02
C GLU A 516 15.18 -29.15 -6.87
N ARG A 517 15.54 -29.80 -5.76
CA ARG A 517 15.01 -31.10 -5.41
C ARG A 517 14.35 -30.99 -4.04
N VAL A 518 13.08 -31.37 -3.96
CA VAL A 518 12.38 -31.45 -2.69
C VAL A 518 12.82 -32.73 -1.98
N LEU A 519 13.34 -32.58 -0.77
CA LEU A 519 13.74 -33.66 0.12
C LEU A 519 12.79 -33.67 1.31
N GLU A 520 12.27 -34.85 1.65
CA GLU A 520 11.52 -35.08 2.87
C GLU A 520 12.18 -36.19 3.70
N LEU A 521 12.02 -36.10 5.01
CA LEU A 521 12.41 -37.19 5.91
C LEU A 521 11.51 -38.40 5.62
N ARG A 522 12.15 -39.57 5.42
CA ARG A 522 11.42 -40.84 5.16
C ARG A 522 10.50 -41.22 6.32
N ASP A 523 10.88 -40.88 7.55
CA ASP A 523 10.02 -40.94 8.73
C ASP A 523 9.60 -39.52 9.11
N ASN A 524 8.51 -39.04 8.51
CA ASN A 524 7.93 -37.75 8.84
C ASN A 524 6.57 -37.92 9.57
N PRO A 525 6.12 -36.92 10.36
CA PRO A 525 4.87 -37.01 11.11
C PRO A 525 3.64 -37.33 10.24
N ALA A 526 3.61 -36.85 8.99
CA ALA A 526 2.53 -37.16 8.06
C ALA A 526 2.57 -38.64 7.61
N ALA A 527 3.75 -39.18 7.33
CA ALA A 527 3.97 -40.58 7.00
C ALA A 527 3.58 -41.50 8.17
N ARG A 528 3.88 -41.12 9.41
CA ARG A 528 3.42 -41.83 10.62
C ARG A 528 1.90 -41.84 10.74
N VAL A 529 1.25 -40.69 10.56
CA VAL A 529 -0.22 -40.60 10.59
C VAL A 529 -0.84 -41.41 9.44
N HIS A 530 -0.26 -41.36 8.24
CA HIS A 530 -0.70 -42.16 7.11
C HIS A 530 -0.51 -43.66 7.34
N ALA A 531 0.60 -44.09 7.96
CA ALA A 531 0.85 -45.48 8.32
C ALA A 531 -0.17 -45.98 9.35
N VAL A 532 -0.47 -45.20 10.39
CA VAL A 532 -1.52 -45.52 11.37
C VAL A 532 -2.89 -45.62 10.69
N ARG A 533 -3.24 -44.67 9.80
CA ARG A 533 -4.50 -44.71 9.06
C ARG A 533 -4.60 -45.92 8.13
N ARG A 534 -3.51 -46.30 7.45
CA ARG A 534 -3.48 -47.50 6.62
C ARG A 534 -3.62 -48.76 7.46
N ALA A 535 -2.86 -48.89 8.55
CA ALA A 535 -2.99 -50.02 9.47
C ALA A 535 -4.42 -50.15 10.01
N GLN A 536 -5.06 -49.04 10.41
CA GLN A 536 -6.46 -49.05 10.83
C GLN A 536 -7.42 -49.48 9.72
N LEU A 537 -7.18 -49.07 8.47
CA LEU A 537 -8.00 -49.52 7.34
C LEU A 537 -7.80 -51.00 7.03
N ASP A 538 -6.56 -51.49 7.11
CA ASP A 538 -6.22 -52.89 6.90
C ASP A 538 -6.81 -53.76 8.02
N ASP A 539 -6.74 -53.31 9.27
CA ASP A 539 -7.36 -53.95 10.44
C ASP A 539 -8.89 -54.03 10.27
N LEU A 540 -9.53 -52.93 9.83
CA LEU A 540 -10.96 -52.93 9.56
C LEU A 540 -11.34 -53.82 8.37
N GLN A 541 -10.51 -53.88 7.33
CA GLN A 541 -10.74 -54.76 6.18
C GLN A 541 -10.59 -56.22 6.55
N THR A 542 -9.58 -56.57 7.35
CA THR A 542 -9.37 -57.94 7.84
C THR A 542 -10.47 -58.35 8.80
N GLU A 543 -10.91 -57.47 9.70
CA GLU A 543 -12.07 -57.71 10.57
C GLU A 543 -13.35 -57.91 9.75
N ASN A 544 -13.60 -57.06 8.75
CA ASN A 544 -14.78 -57.18 7.89
C ASN A 544 -14.75 -58.47 7.06
N ALA A 545 -13.58 -58.85 6.53
CA ALA A 545 -13.40 -60.14 5.86
C ALA A 545 -13.65 -61.32 6.80
N ALA A 546 -13.14 -61.27 8.04
CA ALA A 546 -13.35 -62.28 9.07
C ALA A 546 -14.83 -62.40 9.48
N LEU A 547 -15.51 -61.26 9.62
CA LEU A 547 -16.95 -61.20 9.89
C LEU A 547 -17.76 -61.76 8.73
N LEU A 548 -17.39 -61.46 7.48
CA LEU A 548 -18.03 -62.00 6.28
C LEU A 548 -17.82 -63.51 6.14
N THR A 549 -16.63 -64.04 6.46
CA THR A 549 -16.41 -65.50 6.51
C THR A 549 -17.24 -66.14 7.61
N ARG A 550 -17.33 -65.52 8.78
CA ARG A 550 -18.17 -66.04 9.88
C ARG A 550 -19.66 -65.98 9.53
N LEU A 551 -20.11 -64.97 8.81
CA LEU A 551 -21.47 -64.87 8.29
C LEU A 551 -21.75 -65.98 7.27
N LYS A 552 -20.80 -66.26 6.36
CA LYS A 552 -20.89 -67.38 5.41
C LYS A 552 -20.89 -68.74 6.11
N GLU A 553 -20.09 -68.93 7.15
CA GLU A 553 -20.08 -70.16 7.95
C GLU A 553 -21.40 -70.36 8.71
N LEU A 554 -21.99 -69.27 9.21
CA LEU A 554 -23.32 -69.28 9.83
C LEU A 554 -24.46 -69.48 8.80
N ASP A 555 -24.28 -69.07 7.54
CA ASP A 555 -25.19 -69.37 6.43
C ASP A 555 -25.09 -70.84 5.96
N ILE A 556 -23.93 -71.49 6.15
CA ILE A 556 -23.68 -72.89 5.74
C ILE A 556 -24.08 -73.89 6.84
N ALA A 557 -24.12 -73.48 8.11
CA ALA A 557 -24.64 -74.31 9.21
C ALA A 557 -26.17 -74.13 9.35
N PRO A 558 -26.99 -75.14 8.99
CA PRO A 558 -28.43 -75.02 9.12
C PRO A 558 -28.80 -75.25 10.60
N SER A 559 -28.84 -74.18 11.39
CA SER A 559 -29.60 -74.21 12.64
C SER A 559 -31.06 -73.97 12.27
N GLU A 560 -31.86 -75.03 12.36
CA GLU A 560 -33.31 -74.99 12.21
C GLU A 560 -33.92 -73.90 13.09
N GLY A 561 -34.40 -72.82 12.48
CA GLY A 561 -34.96 -71.71 13.24
C GLY A 561 -35.04 -70.38 12.52
N GLY A 562 -35.61 -70.38 11.32
CA GLY A 562 -36.40 -69.25 10.85
C GLY A 562 -35.66 -67.96 10.45
N THR A 563 -35.86 -67.62 9.18
CA THR A 563 -35.83 -66.26 8.60
C THR A 563 -34.44 -65.64 8.44
N GLY A 564 -34.11 -65.29 7.18
CA GLY A 564 -33.01 -64.40 6.84
C GLY A 564 -33.20 -63.04 7.50
N LEU A 565 -32.82 -62.95 8.78
CA LEU A 565 -32.76 -61.73 9.54
C LEU A 565 -31.34 -61.22 9.42
N VAL A 566 -31.20 -60.06 8.75
CA VAL A 566 -30.14 -59.12 9.09
C VAL A 566 -30.03 -59.10 10.62
N PRO A 567 -28.86 -59.37 11.22
CA PRO A 567 -28.71 -59.37 12.67
C PRO A 567 -29.32 -58.08 13.23
N ARG A 568 -30.26 -58.19 14.18
CA ARG A 568 -30.90 -57.01 14.81
C ARG A 568 -29.86 -56.01 15.31
N ALA A 569 -28.71 -56.50 15.80
CA ALA A 569 -27.58 -55.66 16.19
C ALA A 569 -27.00 -54.81 15.04
N SER A 570 -26.96 -55.32 13.81
CA SER A 570 -26.51 -54.59 12.63
C SER A 570 -27.56 -53.59 12.14
N TYR A 571 -28.85 -53.95 12.22
CA TYR A 571 -29.95 -53.04 11.91
C TYR A 571 -30.04 -51.90 12.93
N ASP A 572 -29.99 -52.20 14.24
CA ASP A 572 -29.99 -51.22 15.33
C ASP A 572 -28.75 -50.31 15.27
N ARG A 573 -27.61 -50.83 14.80
CA ARG A 573 -26.41 -50.03 14.56
C ARG A 573 -26.60 -49.10 13.36
N LEU A 574 -27.17 -49.58 12.26
CA LEU A 574 -27.46 -48.76 11.08
C LEU A 574 -28.50 -47.67 11.39
N GLU A 575 -29.51 -47.99 12.20
CA GLU A 575 -30.52 -47.05 12.67
C GLU A 575 -29.92 -45.99 13.59
N LYS A 576 -29.05 -46.38 14.53
CA LYS A 576 -28.28 -45.44 15.36
C LYS A 576 -27.31 -44.58 14.56
N GLU A 577 -26.66 -45.14 13.53
CA GLU A 577 -25.77 -44.39 12.63
C GLU A 577 -26.56 -43.41 11.76
N ARG A 578 -27.75 -43.80 11.28
CA ARG A 578 -28.69 -42.92 10.57
C ARG A 578 -29.17 -41.78 11.48
N ASP A 579 -29.53 -42.08 12.73
CA ASP A 579 -29.97 -41.10 13.71
C ASP A 579 -28.86 -40.13 14.11
N ALA A 580 -27.64 -40.65 14.30
CA ALA A 580 -26.46 -39.83 14.56
C ALA A 580 -26.12 -38.93 13.36
N ALA A 581 -26.23 -39.46 12.13
CA ALA A 581 -26.05 -38.67 10.91
C ALA A 581 -27.13 -37.59 10.77
N ALA A 582 -28.41 -37.93 10.99
CA ALA A 582 -29.52 -36.98 10.95
C ALA A 582 -29.34 -35.87 12.00
N ALA A 583 -28.98 -36.22 13.24
CA ALA A 583 -28.70 -35.26 14.30
C ALA A 583 -27.46 -34.38 13.99
N ALA A 584 -26.43 -34.94 13.35
CA ALA A 584 -25.27 -34.17 12.89
C ALA A 584 -25.65 -33.20 11.76
N HIS A 585 -26.49 -33.61 10.82
CA HIS A 585 -27.03 -32.77 9.75
C HIS A 585 -27.92 -31.64 10.30
N GLU A 586 -28.80 -31.93 11.25
CA GLU A 586 -29.62 -30.93 11.93
C GLU A 586 -28.76 -29.91 12.68
N LYS A 587 -27.76 -30.37 13.45
CA LYS A 587 -26.79 -29.48 14.12
C LYS A 587 -26.04 -28.61 13.12
N ARG A 588 -25.64 -29.18 11.97
CA ARG A 588 -24.98 -28.42 10.89
C ARG A 588 -25.92 -27.39 10.28
N LEU A 589 -27.19 -27.72 10.06
CA LEU A 589 -28.21 -26.80 9.56
C LEU A 589 -28.50 -25.67 10.56
N LEU A 590 -28.58 -25.98 11.85
CA LEU A 590 -28.74 -24.98 12.91
C LEU A 590 -27.55 -24.02 12.95
N ARG A 591 -26.33 -24.54 12.96
CA ARG A 591 -25.11 -23.70 12.88
C ARG A 591 -25.08 -22.86 11.61
N LEU A 592 -25.51 -23.42 10.47
CA LEU A 592 -25.56 -22.68 9.22
C LEU A 592 -26.58 -21.53 9.29
N LYS A 593 -27.76 -21.76 9.88
CA LYS A 593 -28.78 -20.73 10.12
C LYS A 593 -28.27 -19.65 11.08
N GLU A 594 -27.57 -20.03 12.15
CA GLU A 594 -26.95 -19.12 13.10
C GLU A 594 -25.87 -18.25 12.43
N ILE A 595 -24.95 -18.86 11.68
CA ILE A 595 -23.90 -18.15 10.95
C ILE A 595 -24.52 -17.23 9.89
N PHE A 596 -25.52 -17.70 9.14
CA PHE A 596 -26.21 -16.88 8.16
C PHE A 596 -26.92 -15.68 8.81
N GLY A 597 -27.57 -15.90 9.96
CA GLY A 597 -28.20 -14.83 10.75
C GLY A 597 -27.19 -13.80 11.27
N LEU A 598 -26.05 -14.27 11.79
CA LEU A 598 -24.96 -13.40 12.25
C LEU A 598 -24.35 -12.59 11.11
N LYS A 599 -24.01 -13.24 9.98
CA LYS A 599 -23.46 -12.55 8.80
C LYS A 599 -24.45 -11.59 8.16
N SER A 600 -25.73 -11.95 8.11
CA SER A 600 -26.78 -11.06 7.60
C SER A 600 -26.90 -9.84 8.49
N ARG A 601 -26.83 -10.01 9.82
CA ARG A 601 -26.83 -8.87 10.76
C ARG A 601 -25.60 -7.99 10.59
N GLU A 602 -24.40 -8.58 10.47
CA GLU A 602 -23.16 -7.84 10.19
C GLU A 602 -23.25 -7.05 8.87
N PHE A 603 -23.78 -7.67 7.81
CA PHE A 603 -24.02 -7.01 6.53
C PHE A 603 -25.01 -5.85 6.65
N LEU A 604 -26.13 -6.06 7.34
CA LEU A 604 -27.13 -5.00 7.58
C LEU A 604 -26.58 -3.86 8.45
N GLU A 605 -25.74 -4.15 9.43
CA GLU A 605 -25.03 -3.16 10.24
C GLU A 605 -24.02 -2.36 9.41
N ALA A 606 -23.26 -3.02 8.51
CA ALA A 606 -22.34 -2.37 7.60
C ALA A 606 -23.09 -1.44 6.61
N VAL A 607 -24.20 -1.90 6.03
CA VAL A 607 -25.06 -1.09 5.15
C VAL A 607 -25.62 0.12 5.91
N TYR A 608 -26.06 -0.07 7.15
CA TYR A 608 -26.52 1.03 8.00
C TYR A 608 -25.41 2.05 8.28
N SER A 609 -24.19 1.61 8.56
CA SER A 609 -23.05 2.49 8.84
C SER A 609 -22.54 3.23 7.59
N LEU A 610 -22.59 2.61 6.42
CA LEU A 610 -22.04 3.19 5.18
C LEU A 610 -23.05 4.07 4.47
N LEU A 611 -24.27 3.56 4.25
CA LEU A 611 -25.31 4.25 3.47
C LEU A 611 -26.27 5.05 4.34
N GLY A 612 -26.26 4.85 5.66
CA GLY A 612 -27.17 5.52 6.59
C GLY A 612 -28.59 4.95 6.60
N TRP A 613 -28.82 3.75 6.02
CA TRP A 613 -30.17 3.16 5.91
C TRP A 613 -30.28 1.85 6.67
N ARG A 614 -31.25 1.77 7.58
CA ARG A 614 -31.58 0.55 8.32
C ARG A 614 -32.67 -0.20 7.56
N ILE A 615 -32.35 -1.42 7.17
CA ILE A 615 -33.22 -2.29 6.40
C ILE A 615 -33.90 -3.30 7.34
N LYS A 616 -35.22 -3.44 7.25
CA LYS A 616 -36.00 -4.47 7.95
C LYS A 616 -36.90 -5.19 6.95
N PHE A 617 -36.82 -6.51 6.93
CA PHE A 617 -37.74 -7.36 6.16
C PHE A 617 -39.05 -7.51 6.93
N GLU A 618 -40.19 -7.23 6.30
CA GLU A 618 -41.50 -7.53 6.91
C GLU A 618 -41.84 -9.02 6.78
N GLU A 619 -42.65 -9.55 7.70
CA GLU A 619 -43.01 -10.97 7.79
C GLU A 619 -43.75 -11.50 6.55
N ASN A 620 -44.30 -10.61 5.73
CA ASN A 620 -45.01 -10.93 4.49
C ASN A 620 -44.06 -11.24 3.31
N GLY A 621 -42.74 -11.17 3.50
CA GLY A 621 -41.72 -11.66 2.54
C GLY A 621 -41.48 -10.80 1.29
N GLY A 622 -42.43 -9.94 0.90
CA GLY A 622 -42.32 -9.06 -0.27
C GLY A 622 -42.01 -7.58 0.02
N GLU A 623 -42.18 -7.13 1.26
CA GLU A 623 -42.03 -5.71 1.63
C GLU A 623 -40.77 -5.45 2.46
N LEU A 624 -39.94 -4.53 1.98
CA LEU A 624 -38.74 -4.05 2.63
C LEU A 624 -38.98 -2.69 3.28
N ARG A 625 -38.78 -2.59 4.60
CA ARG A 625 -38.89 -1.34 5.34
C ARG A 625 -37.50 -0.71 5.51
N LEU A 626 -37.33 0.48 4.94
CA LEU A 626 -36.12 1.30 5.08
C LEU A 626 -36.38 2.43 6.08
N THR A 627 -35.44 2.63 7.00
CA THR A 627 -35.44 3.72 7.97
C THR A 627 -34.10 4.44 7.91
N SER A 628 -34.11 5.75 7.65
CA SER A 628 -32.88 6.55 7.63
C SER A 628 -32.28 6.70 9.03
N MET A 629 -30.96 6.75 9.13
CA MET A 629 -30.19 7.06 10.34
C MET A 629 -30.52 8.44 10.90
N TYR A 630 -30.86 9.38 10.02
CA TYR A 630 -31.15 10.77 10.36
C TYR A 630 -32.64 11.03 10.60
N ALA A 631 -33.50 10.00 10.46
CA ALA A 631 -34.92 10.13 10.70
C ALA A 631 -35.23 10.28 12.20
N PRO A 632 -36.13 11.21 12.60
CA PRO A 632 -36.62 11.29 13.97
C PRO A 632 -37.24 9.97 14.43
N LYS A 633 -36.97 9.53 15.66
CA LYS A 633 -37.56 8.31 16.22
C LYS A 633 -39.08 8.50 16.43
N GLY A 634 -39.89 7.51 16.07
CA GLY A 634 -41.34 7.48 16.30
C GLY A 634 -42.19 7.85 15.08
N LYS A 635 -43.44 8.30 15.29
CA LYS A 635 -44.43 8.59 14.23
C LYS A 635 -44.04 9.76 13.31
N MET A 636 -43.02 10.54 13.68
CA MET A 636 -42.47 11.66 12.92
C MET A 636 -41.34 11.25 11.96
N GLY A 637 -40.90 9.98 12.01
CA GLY A 637 -39.84 9.46 11.14
C GLY A 637 -40.32 9.17 9.71
N LEU A 638 -39.37 9.14 8.78
CA LEU A 638 -39.60 8.65 7.42
C LEU A 638 -39.47 7.13 7.40
N THR A 639 -40.51 6.45 6.96
CA THR A 639 -40.47 5.01 6.69
C THR A 639 -40.79 4.77 5.23
N LEU A 640 -39.84 4.17 4.51
CA LEU A 640 -40.02 3.80 3.11
C LEU A 640 -40.30 2.30 3.05
N LYS A 641 -41.41 1.92 2.42
CA LYS A 641 -41.71 0.54 2.07
C LYS A 641 -41.35 0.34 0.61
N PHE A 642 -40.58 -0.69 0.33
CA PHE A 642 -40.11 -1.03 -1.00
C PHE A 642 -40.55 -2.44 -1.35
N THR A 643 -41.19 -2.58 -2.50
CA THR A 643 -41.63 -3.87 -3.06
C THR A 643 -40.88 -4.07 -4.37
N SER A 644 -40.14 -5.18 -4.48
CA SER A 644 -39.32 -5.51 -5.65
C SER A 644 -39.71 -6.86 -6.18
N ASP A 645 -40.14 -6.90 -7.45
CA ASP A 645 -40.46 -8.15 -8.11
C ASP A 645 -39.28 -8.70 -8.93
N GLU A 646 -38.30 -7.87 -9.34
CA GLU A 646 -36.93 -8.22 -9.78
C GLU A 646 -36.18 -6.97 -10.29
N GLY A 647 -34.90 -6.78 -9.93
CA GLY A 647 -34.03 -5.70 -10.44
C GLY A 647 -34.07 -4.36 -9.65
N HIS A 648 -33.60 -3.27 -10.27
CA HIS A 648 -33.63 -1.92 -9.69
C HIS A 648 -34.98 -1.20 -9.85
N PHE A 649 -35.97 -1.88 -10.44
CA PHE A 649 -37.31 -1.38 -10.67
C PHE A 649 -38.23 -1.93 -9.58
N GLY A 650 -38.61 -1.09 -8.63
CA GLY A 650 -39.61 -1.47 -7.64
C GLY A 650 -40.43 -0.27 -7.21
N THR A 651 -41.63 -0.57 -6.71
CA THR A 651 -42.55 0.48 -6.26
C THR A 651 -42.18 0.89 -4.84
N MET A 652 -41.99 2.18 -4.62
CA MET A 652 -41.66 2.74 -3.32
C MET A 652 -42.87 3.47 -2.74
N HIS A 653 -43.29 3.04 -1.56
CA HIS A 653 -44.34 3.67 -0.79
C HIS A 653 -43.74 4.42 0.39
N MET A 654 -43.84 5.74 0.36
CA MET A 654 -43.35 6.61 1.42
C MET A 654 -44.44 6.88 2.45
N SER A 655 -44.11 6.70 3.73
CA SER A 655 -45.01 6.96 4.86
C SER A 655 -44.31 7.78 5.96
N GLY A 656 -45.08 8.61 6.68
CA GLY A 656 -44.59 9.50 7.74
C GLY A 656 -44.83 10.99 7.47
N ALA A 657 -44.68 11.81 8.50
CA ALA A 657 -44.95 13.26 8.43
C ALA A 657 -44.01 14.01 7.45
N MET A 658 -42.79 13.49 7.24
CA MET A 658 -41.81 14.08 6.32
C MET A 658 -42.07 13.76 4.84
N LYS A 659 -43.06 12.89 4.53
CA LYS A 659 -43.43 12.53 3.15
C LYS A 659 -43.64 13.76 2.29
N ARG A 660 -44.42 14.73 2.78
CA ARG A 660 -44.83 15.93 2.01
C ARG A 660 -43.65 16.77 1.50
N GLY A 661 -42.54 16.80 2.23
CA GLY A 661 -41.35 17.56 1.84
C GLY A 661 -40.46 16.84 0.83
N LEU A 662 -40.70 15.56 0.56
CA LEU A 662 -39.87 14.70 -0.28
C LEU A 662 -40.62 14.20 -1.52
N GLU A 663 -41.86 14.66 -1.76
CA GLU A 663 -42.66 14.25 -2.93
C GLU A 663 -42.04 14.72 -4.25
N GLU A 664 -41.43 15.90 -4.29
CA GLU A 664 -40.71 16.40 -5.47
C GLU A 664 -39.50 15.53 -5.82
N ALA A 665 -38.69 15.17 -4.81
CA ALA A 665 -37.55 14.27 -4.98
C ALA A 665 -37.99 12.86 -5.40
N HIS A 666 -39.13 12.38 -4.86
CA HIS A 666 -39.73 11.10 -5.25
C HIS A 666 -40.18 11.12 -6.71
N GLN A 667 -40.85 12.19 -7.15
CA GLN A 667 -41.29 12.33 -8.54
C GLN A 667 -40.10 12.33 -9.50
N PHE A 668 -39.08 13.14 -9.21
CA PHE A 668 -37.90 13.27 -10.07
C PHE A 668 -37.06 12.00 -10.16
N TRP A 669 -36.80 11.32 -9.04
CA TRP A 669 -35.90 10.15 -9.04
C TRP A 669 -36.62 8.83 -9.25
N VAL A 670 -37.76 8.60 -8.59
CA VAL A 670 -38.46 7.30 -8.63
C VAL A 670 -39.38 7.22 -9.84
N VAL A 671 -40.15 8.27 -10.13
CA VAL A 671 -41.14 8.24 -11.22
C VAL A 671 -40.50 8.56 -12.58
N GLU A 672 -39.74 9.66 -12.70
CA GLU A 672 -39.17 10.08 -13.99
C GLU A 672 -37.92 9.29 -14.38
N ARG A 673 -37.01 9.05 -13.42
CA ARG A 673 -35.70 8.41 -13.69
C ARG A 673 -35.61 6.95 -13.27
N GLN A 674 -36.63 6.41 -12.60
CA GLN A 674 -36.66 5.02 -12.11
C GLN A 674 -35.40 4.62 -11.32
N SER A 675 -34.83 5.56 -10.55
CA SER A 675 -33.58 5.38 -9.81
C SER A 675 -33.80 5.57 -8.31
N ILE A 676 -34.01 4.45 -7.63
CA ILE A 676 -34.13 4.40 -6.17
C ILE A 676 -32.82 4.81 -5.47
N PRO A 677 -31.62 4.38 -5.93
CA PRO A 677 -30.37 4.85 -5.32
C PRO A 677 -30.21 6.37 -5.38
N GLY A 678 -30.59 7.02 -6.49
CA GLY A 678 -30.57 8.48 -6.62
C GLY A 678 -31.51 9.17 -5.62
N PHE A 679 -32.72 8.62 -5.46
CA PHE A 679 -33.68 9.10 -4.47
C PHE A 679 -33.13 8.98 -3.04
N LEU A 680 -32.63 7.80 -2.64
CA LEU A 680 -32.11 7.58 -1.30
C LEU A 680 -30.91 8.49 -1.00
N ALA A 681 -30.02 8.74 -1.97
CA ALA A 681 -28.89 9.64 -1.80
C ALA A 681 -29.33 11.10 -1.57
N GLN A 682 -30.31 11.60 -2.33
CA GLN A 682 -30.87 12.94 -2.11
C GLN A 682 -31.54 13.04 -0.75
N VAL A 683 -32.37 12.06 -0.38
CA VAL A 683 -33.06 12.04 0.93
C VAL A 683 -32.05 11.99 2.08
N THR A 684 -30.98 11.19 1.96
CA THR A 684 -29.90 11.15 2.96
C THR A 684 -29.25 12.52 3.11
N THR A 685 -28.92 13.19 2.01
CA THR A 685 -28.28 14.51 2.02
C THR A 685 -29.19 15.56 2.65
N GLU A 686 -30.46 15.60 2.24
CA GLU A 686 -31.44 16.56 2.75
C GLU A 686 -31.74 16.35 4.24
N MET A 687 -31.84 15.10 4.71
CA MET A 687 -31.99 14.80 6.13
C MET A 687 -30.74 15.11 6.95
N PHE A 688 -29.56 14.84 6.39
CA PHE A 688 -28.29 15.17 7.04
C PHE A 688 -28.15 16.69 7.21
N GLU A 689 -28.51 17.48 6.19
CA GLU A 689 -28.55 18.94 6.29
C GLU A 689 -29.55 19.39 7.35
N LYS A 690 -30.80 18.93 7.29
CA LYS A 690 -31.84 19.29 8.28
C LYS A 690 -31.45 18.94 9.71
N THR A 691 -30.78 17.82 9.92
CA THR A 691 -30.28 17.42 11.26
C THR A 691 -29.06 18.24 11.70
N THR A 692 -28.15 18.56 10.77
CA THR A 692 -26.93 19.35 11.07
C THR A 692 -27.24 20.82 11.31
N PHE A 693 -28.14 21.42 10.51
CA PHE A 693 -28.68 22.77 10.75
C PHE A 693 -29.51 22.81 12.03
N GLY A 694 -30.30 21.76 12.34
CA GLY A 694 -31.00 21.65 13.63
C GLY A 694 -30.07 21.58 14.84
N ARG A 695 -28.91 20.93 14.70
CA ARG A 695 -27.88 20.85 15.75
C ARG A 695 -27.13 22.17 15.96
N ALA A 696 -26.84 22.90 14.87
CA ALA A 696 -26.23 24.23 14.92
C ALA A 696 -27.23 25.30 15.42
N ALA A 697 -28.53 25.11 15.20
CA ALA A 697 -29.61 25.98 15.66
C ALA A 697 -30.15 25.65 17.07
N GLY A 698 -29.53 24.71 17.80
CA GLY A 698 -29.86 24.43 19.20
C GLY A 698 -31.10 23.55 19.44
N TYR A 699 -31.59 22.80 18.44
CA TYR A 699 -32.63 21.78 18.65
C TYR A 699 -32.01 20.54 19.31
N VAL A 700 -31.90 20.59 20.65
CA VAL A 700 -31.56 19.45 21.49
C VAL A 700 -32.80 18.59 21.64
N GLY A 701 -32.70 17.33 21.24
CA GLY A 701 -33.78 16.39 21.48
C GLY A 701 -33.49 15.00 20.94
N LEU A 702 -32.46 14.33 21.45
CA LEU A 702 -32.49 12.87 21.57
C LEU A 702 -31.73 12.49 22.83
N GLY A 703 -32.52 12.07 23.81
CA GLY A 703 -32.14 11.79 25.17
C GLY A 703 -31.18 10.62 25.32
N VAL A 704 -30.44 10.74 26.42
CA VAL A 704 -29.78 9.68 27.17
C VAL A 704 -30.80 8.62 27.56
N GLU A 705 -30.50 7.36 27.26
CA GLU A 705 -30.90 6.17 28.03
C GLU A 705 -29.67 5.25 27.96
N GLN A 706 -28.98 4.93 29.06
CA GLN A 706 -29.34 3.99 30.15
C GLN A 706 -29.85 2.65 29.64
#